data_AF-U2UK05-F1
#
_entry.id   AF-U2UK05-F1
#
_cell.length_a   1.000
_cell.length_b   1.000
_cell.length_c   1.000
_cell.angle_alpha   90.00
_cell.angle_beta   90.00
_cell.angle_gamma   90.00
#
_symmetry.space_group_name_H-M   'P 1'
#
loop_
_entity.id
_entity.type
_entity.pdbx_description
1 polymer ?
#
loop_
_entity_poly.entity_id
_entity_poly.type
_entity_poly.pdbx_seq_one_letter_code
_entity_poly.pdbx_strand_id
1 'polypeptide(L)'
;MLTNNQVEHNSQNTYYRCPIGAAEAGTKVKIGIRLRTKAAVQQVLLRIWQERTGERLVPLKTDANFDAEEKYYCGHADMPEKGCLVWYYFIIVAADGTTYYGNNSEQLGGFGEVADHVPPSYQITVYNKGAKTPDWFKHAVMYQIFPDRFCREGAEIIEKRGAVFHASWKDDPCYYKDPDTKEIVAYDFFGGNLRGIASKLDYLKSLGISVIYLNPVFESESNHHYDTGDYHKIDPILGTNETFRKLVKEAKDKGIRIILDGVFSHTGSNSRYFNRNGTYDTVGAFQSKESPYYEWYSFRNFPYEYESWWNFSTLPNVTETKPSYMDFIIRGEDSVLHHWMHEGIAGWRLDVIDELPAMFSQSFFAELKKTDPDAVMIGEVWEDASHKVAYGTPREYLCGQEMDSAMNYPFRKALLDFLLGRDDGIHVMRRLESLRENYPKENFYAMMNLIGSHDVQRAVTLLGEAAYYDGMPAVEQSRSRLSDEQRKVGRARLRMAALWQMTYPGVPCIYYGDEIAMEGFKDPYNRRPYDWEGGDTAMREVFRSLIQMRNAHAALQTGEFLPLHEERDVIAYARVIRSGRDAFGGAAKDEAFIAAFNRNSSETHTVELNVSDFADGTFVDAFGSGTAIPVVRGNLKATLPPLAGMLLEHHRAPRKHARKAGVLLHITSLPSKYGCGDLGKEAYAFVDFLAEAGQSIWQVLPVGPVGYGESPYQSPSAFAGNTIFIDIDGLIAHGWLTSAEARVTFANTSSFVDFELVRNFKKKCFRKAFTRFQKDAAIKADYAAFCARESDWLEDYALFTALKREYRGAAWMEWPASVRSRDAKVLGDMKNRLREYVDYEMFLQYVFDSQWRDLHTYAKKKGISLLGDMPIFAAQDSADVWANPTLFDLNADGTAHTVAGVPPDYFSATGQLWGNPQYDWQAMQADGYGWWKRRLKRLYTLTDIVRIDHFRAFESYWAIDGKAETAINGRWVPGPGKAFFDSVREEIGDLPIVAEDLGIITDAVEALRESCGFPGMKVLQFTLFFHEHGRLGFVAPENSVVYTGTHDNNTTVGWFTQDIDEMLRAAVAELVHADATKPKEVAEALIAFAYASDARMAIIPMQDLLALDERARMNTPSTVGINWKWCLKPDYRVLLDAKKIQKLCKTYERI
;
A
#
# COMPACT_ATOMS: atom_id res chain seq x y z
N MET A 1 7.74 -1.14 39.94
CA MET A 1 7.37 -0.23 38.81
C MET A 1 7.78 -0.89 37.51
N LEU A 2 6.99 -0.69 36.45
CA LEU A 2 7.25 -1.29 35.14
C LEU A 2 8.51 -0.67 34.49
N THR A 3 9.13 -1.41 33.57
CA THR A 3 10.34 -0.98 32.82
C THR A 3 10.05 -0.87 31.32
N ASN A 4 10.93 -0.24 30.54
CA ASN A 4 10.79 -0.11 29.08
C ASN A 4 10.61 -1.45 28.35
N ASN A 5 11.21 -2.55 28.85
CA ASN A 5 11.04 -3.87 28.25
C ASN A 5 9.65 -4.47 28.48
N GLN A 6 8.91 -3.91 29.44
CA GLN A 6 7.59 -4.40 29.86
C GLN A 6 6.43 -3.56 29.32
N VAL A 7 6.70 -2.41 28.69
CA VAL A 7 5.66 -1.48 28.22
C VAL A 7 6.02 -1.02 26.82
N GLU A 8 5.10 -1.18 25.87
CA GLU A 8 5.36 -0.89 24.46
C GLU A 8 4.17 -0.19 23.83
N HIS A 9 4.39 1.02 23.33
CA HIS A 9 3.54 1.73 22.38
C HIS A 9 4.45 2.41 21.36
N ASN A 10 4.10 2.28 20.07
CA ASN A 10 4.80 2.94 18.98
C ASN A 10 3.80 3.78 18.17
N SER A 11 3.87 5.10 18.27
CA SER A 11 2.90 6.01 17.64
C SER A 11 2.97 6.04 16.10
N GLN A 12 4.03 5.48 15.51
CA GLN A 12 4.25 5.37 14.06
C GLN A 12 3.90 3.97 13.51
N ASN A 13 3.40 3.08 14.37
CA ASN A 13 3.00 1.74 13.99
C ASN A 13 1.48 1.60 14.08
N THR A 14 0.84 1.19 12.98
CA THR A 14 -0.61 1.04 12.87
C THR A 14 -1.20 0.08 13.90
N TYR A 15 -0.41 -0.88 14.42
CA TYR A 15 -0.81 -1.78 15.51
C TYR A 15 -1.05 -1.07 16.85
N TYR A 16 -0.48 0.10 17.07
CA TYR A 16 -0.62 0.86 18.32
C TYR A 16 -1.44 2.15 18.16
N ARG A 17 -1.51 2.70 16.94
CA ARG A 17 -2.25 3.92 16.62
C ARG A 17 -2.84 3.81 15.23
N CYS A 18 -4.16 3.97 15.08
CA CYS A 18 -4.81 3.97 13.78
C CYS A 18 -5.93 5.03 13.70
N PRO A 19 -5.98 5.88 12.66
CA PRO A 19 -4.95 6.03 11.62
C PRO A 19 -3.62 6.54 12.20
N ILE A 20 -2.51 6.26 11.51
CA ILE A 20 -1.20 6.82 11.86
C ILE A 20 -1.13 8.31 11.48
N GLY A 21 -0.34 9.07 12.23
CA GLY A 21 -0.12 10.49 11.99
C GLY A 21 -1.36 11.38 12.23
N ALA A 22 -1.39 12.54 11.60
CA ALA A 22 -2.44 13.55 11.76
C ALA A 22 -3.85 12.99 11.45
N ALA A 23 -4.87 13.49 12.17
CA ALA A 23 -6.24 12.99 12.09
C ALA A 23 -7.22 14.07 11.59
N GLU A 24 -8.25 13.66 10.86
CA GLU A 24 -9.30 14.59 10.43
C GLU A 24 -10.23 14.96 11.60
N ALA A 25 -10.69 16.20 11.66
CA ALA A 25 -11.63 16.68 12.66
C ALA A 25 -12.93 15.85 12.68
N GLY A 26 -13.42 15.54 13.88
CA GLY A 26 -14.62 14.73 14.14
C GLY A 26 -14.43 13.21 13.92
N THR A 27 -13.22 12.75 13.60
CA THR A 27 -12.92 11.31 13.48
C THR A 27 -12.54 10.69 14.83
N LYS A 28 -12.34 9.37 14.84
CA LYS A 28 -11.84 8.64 16.01
C LYS A 28 -10.45 8.11 15.72
N VAL A 29 -9.55 8.24 16.69
CA VAL A 29 -8.22 7.62 16.65
C VAL A 29 -8.21 6.50 17.68
N LYS A 30 -7.89 5.28 17.24
CA LYS A 30 -7.66 4.16 18.14
C LYS A 30 -6.23 4.21 18.65
N ILE A 31 -6.05 4.05 19.96
CA ILE A 31 -4.75 4.09 20.63
C ILE A 31 -4.66 2.89 21.57
N GLY A 32 -3.52 2.18 21.51
CA GLY A 32 -3.27 1.02 22.36
C GLY A 32 -1.84 0.92 22.87
N ILE A 33 -1.63 0.09 23.88
CA ILE A 33 -0.36 -0.13 24.58
C ILE A 33 -0.28 -1.59 25.03
N ARG A 34 0.89 -2.20 24.84
CA ARG A 34 1.18 -3.58 25.23
C ARG A 34 1.95 -3.59 26.55
N LEU A 35 1.52 -4.43 27.50
CA LEU A 35 2.18 -4.65 28.79
C LEU A 35 2.62 -6.11 28.93
N ARG A 36 3.89 -6.35 29.27
CA ARG A 36 4.46 -7.68 29.58
C ARG A 36 4.77 -7.78 31.06
N THR A 37 3.77 -8.17 31.86
CA THR A 37 3.88 -8.20 33.32
C THR A 37 2.92 -9.19 33.97
N LYS A 38 3.42 -9.88 35.00
CA LYS A 38 2.60 -10.71 35.91
C LYS A 38 1.94 -9.89 37.02
N ALA A 39 2.32 -8.62 37.18
CA ALA A 39 1.73 -7.76 38.20
C ALA A 39 0.25 -7.50 37.90
N ALA A 40 -0.55 -7.38 38.96
CA ALA A 40 -1.95 -6.99 38.84
C ALA A 40 -2.03 -5.52 38.40
N VAL A 41 -2.40 -5.30 37.13
CA VAL A 41 -2.70 -3.99 36.56
C VAL A 41 -4.15 -3.65 36.92
N GLN A 42 -4.36 -2.56 37.66
CA GLN A 42 -5.68 -2.12 38.12
C GLN A 42 -6.41 -1.36 37.00
N GLN A 43 -5.71 -0.46 36.33
CA GLN A 43 -6.23 0.30 35.19
C GLN A 43 -5.11 0.86 34.32
N VAL A 44 -5.41 1.04 33.04
CA VAL A 44 -4.58 1.81 32.10
C VAL A 44 -5.45 2.95 31.59
N LEU A 45 -4.99 4.18 31.78
CA LEU A 45 -5.68 5.39 31.34
C LEU A 45 -4.85 6.07 30.25
N LEU A 46 -5.52 6.51 29.21
CA LEU A 46 -4.97 7.43 28.22
C LEU A 46 -5.38 8.84 28.61
N ARG A 47 -4.41 9.69 28.97
CA ARG A 47 -4.67 11.11 29.18
C ARG A 47 -4.55 11.82 27.85
N ILE A 48 -5.58 12.56 27.49
CA ILE A 48 -5.66 13.36 26.28
C ILE A 48 -5.97 14.80 26.67
N TRP A 49 -5.29 15.79 26.11
CA TRP A 49 -5.61 17.20 26.38
C TRP A 49 -5.38 18.08 25.17
N GLN A 50 -6.04 19.22 25.23
CA GLN A 50 -5.83 20.36 24.35
C GLN A 50 -5.50 21.56 25.22
N GLU A 51 -4.62 22.42 24.71
CA GLU A 51 -4.44 23.72 25.35
C GLU A 51 -5.76 24.51 25.31
N ARG A 52 -6.06 25.23 26.39
CA ARG A 52 -7.28 26.06 26.57
C ARG A 52 -8.61 25.30 26.71
N THR A 53 -8.73 24.06 26.22
CA THR A 53 -9.96 23.24 26.34
C THR A 53 -9.94 22.29 27.55
N GLY A 54 -8.76 21.86 28.00
CA GLY A 54 -8.58 20.98 29.17
C GLY A 54 -8.25 19.53 28.83
N GLU A 55 -8.27 18.66 29.85
CA GLU A 55 -7.90 17.25 29.76
C GLU A 55 -9.08 16.29 29.89
N ARG A 56 -8.93 15.09 29.32
CA ARG A 56 -9.83 13.94 29.42
C ARG A 56 -9.00 12.68 29.70
N LEU A 57 -9.47 11.86 30.63
CA LEU A 57 -8.92 10.52 30.87
C LEU A 57 -9.82 9.48 30.20
N VAL A 58 -9.23 8.67 29.32
CA VAL A 58 -9.91 7.60 28.59
C VAL A 58 -9.42 6.25 29.13
N PRO A 59 -10.26 5.47 29.85
CA PRO A 59 -9.87 4.13 30.29
C PRO A 59 -9.68 3.19 29.10
N LEU A 60 -8.52 2.55 29.02
CA LEU A 60 -8.23 1.53 28.01
C LEU A 60 -8.65 0.15 28.52
N LYS A 61 -9.12 -0.70 27.60
CA LYS A 61 -9.64 -2.04 27.90
C LYS A 61 -8.74 -3.12 27.31
N THR A 62 -8.72 -4.27 27.95
CA THR A 62 -8.01 -5.48 27.49
C THR A 62 -8.97 -6.66 27.54
N ASP A 63 -8.89 -7.54 26.54
CA ASP A 63 -9.64 -8.81 26.51
C ASP A 63 -8.78 -9.99 27.04
N ALA A 64 -7.53 -9.72 27.44
CA ALA A 64 -6.63 -10.73 27.96
C ALA A 64 -7.08 -11.22 29.35
N ASN A 65 -6.93 -12.53 29.59
CA ASN A 65 -7.16 -13.13 30.90
C ASN A 65 -6.29 -12.47 31.98
N PHE A 66 -6.79 -12.45 33.23
CA PHE A 66 -6.10 -11.81 34.35
C PHE A 66 -4.67 -12.35 34.56
N ASP A 67 -4.45 -13.64 34.30
CA ASP A 67 -3.16 -14.34 34.47
C ASP A 67 -2.24 -14.30 33.23
N ALA A 68 -2.67 -13.68 32.12
CA ALA A 68 -1.85 -13.60 30.92
C ALA A 68 -0.57 -12.77 31.17
N GLU A 69 0.59 -13.29 30.76
CA GLU A 69 1.87 -12.59 30.92
C GLU A 69 1.99 -11.35 30.02
N GLU A 70 1.33 -11.36 28.86
CA GLU A 70 1.22 -10.23 27.94
C GLU A 70 -0.24 -9.79 27.81
N LYS A 71 -0.49 -8.50 27.96
CA LYS A 71 -1.82 -7.86 27.90
C LYS A 71 -1.76 -6.65 26.98
N TYR A 72 -2.66 -6.59 26.02
CA TYR A 72 -2.82 -5.41 25.16
C TYR A 72 -4.03 -4.60 25.62
N TYR A 73 -3.83 -3.32 25.89
CA TYR A 73 -4.88 -2.37 26.29
C TYR A 73 -5.12 -1.39 25.15
N CYS A 74 -6.39 -1.17 24.77
CA CYS A 74 -6.72 -0.20 23.74
C CYS A 74 -8.05 0.52 24.00
N GLY A 75 -8.26 1.62 23.27
CA GLY A 75 -9.44 2.47 23.35
C GLY A 75 -9.50 3.48 22.21
N HIS A 76 -10.61 4.21 22.13
CA HIS A 76 -10.83 5.23 21.11
C HIS A 76 -10.79 6.63 21.72
N ALA A 77 -10.10 7.54 21.03
CA ALA A 77 -10.10 8.96 21.28
C ALA A 77 -10.94 9.67 20.21
N ASP A 78 -11.98 10.40 20.63
CA ASP A 78 -12.75 11.25 19.73
C ASP A 78 -11.96 12.53 19.44
N MET A 79 -11.68 12.80 18.16
CA MET A 79 -11.01 14.03 17.76
C MET A 79 -12.00 15.21 17.76
N PRO A 80 -11.54 16.43 18.09
CA PRO A 80 -12.38 17.62 18.07
C PRO A 80 -12.99 17.90 16.69
N GLU A 81 -14.13 18.60 16.68
CA GLU A 81 -14.87 18.98 15.46
C GLU A 81 -14.18 20.07 14.62
N LYS A 82 -13.09 20.65 15.13
CA LYS A 82 -12.28 21.67 14.46
C LYS A 82 -10.81 21.30 14.55
N GLY A 83 -10.02 21.76 13.58
CA GLY A 83 -8.59 21.58 13.60
C GLY A 83 -7.94 22.25 14.81
N CYS A 84 -7.03 21.53 15.46
CA CYS A 84 -6.28 21.95 16.64
C CYS A 84 -5.14 20.96 16.94
N LEU A 85 -4.36 21.22 17.99
CA LEU A 85 -3.38 20.26 18.51
C LEU A 85 -3.92 19.48 19.71
N VAL A 86 -3.82 18.16 19.64
CA VAL A 86 -4.18 17.24 20.71
C VAL A 86 -2.92 16.51 21.18
N TRP A 87 -2.77 16.35 22.49
CA TRP A 87 -1.62 15.69 23.10
C TRP A 87 -2.06 14.48 23.92
N TYR A 88 -1.24 13.42 23.98
CA TYR A 88 -1.53 12.26 24.82
C TYR A 88 -0.32 11.57 25.45
N TYR A 89 -0.56 10.88 26.58
CA TYR A 89 0.33 9.88 27.18
C TYR A 89 -0.49 8.86 28.00
N PHE A 90 0.14 7.78 28.43
CA PHE A 90 -0.49 6.70 29.20
C PHE A 90 -0.15 6.79 30.70
N ILE A 91 -1.13 6.46 31.53
CA ILE A 91 -1.01 6.29 32.98
C ILE A 91 -1.37 4.85 33.30
N ILE A 92 -0.42 4.09 33.82
CA ILE A 92 -0.56 2.67 34.15
C ILE A 92 -0.56 2.55 35.66
N VAL A 93 -1.68 2.12 36.23
CA VAL A 93 -1.83 1.90 37.67
C VAL A 93 -1.75 0.41 37.94
N ALA A 94 -0.66 -0.01 38.59
CA ALA A 94 -0.44 -1.38 39.02
C ALA A 94 -0.39 -1.47 40.56
N ALA A 95 -0.43 -2.69 41.09
CA ALA A 95 -0.40 -2.93 42.53
C ALA A 95 0.84 -2.37 43.25
N ASP A 96 1.96 -2.19 42.53
CA ASP A 96 3.23 -1.71 43.04
C ASP A 96 3.50 -0.22 42.77
N GLY A 97 2.57 0.50 42.14
CA GLY A 97 2.66 1.95 41.89
C GLY A 97 1.98 2.43 40.61
N THR A 98 2.07 3.74 40.37
CA THR A 98 1.67 4.36 39.10
C THR A 98 2.91 4.60 38.26
N THR A 99 2.84 4.23 36.99
CA THR A 99 3.90 4.41 36.00
C THR A 99 3.32 5.12 34.79
N TYR A 100 4.08 6.02 34.18
CA TYR A 100 3.68 6.75 32.99
C TYR A 100 4.41 6.21 31.77
N TYR A 101 3.79 6.30 30.60
CA TYR A 101 4.44 6.02 29.33
C TYR A 101 4.09 7.14 28.35
N GLY A 102 5.09 7.80 27.80
CA GLY A 102 4.91 8.96 26.92
C GLY A 102 5.82 8.91 25.71
N ASN A 103 5.88 10.04 25.01
CA ASN A 103 6.83 10.23 23.93
C ASN A 103 8.27 10.19 24.50
N ASN A 104 9.22 9.79 23.67
CA ASN A 104 10.62 9.74 24.09
C ASN A 104 11.16 11.14 24.42
N SER A 105 12.26 11.19 25.16
CA SER A 105 12.96 12.42 25.52
C SER A 105 13.32 13.33 24.34
N GLU A 106 13.49 12.78 23.14
CA GLU A 106 13.76 13.50 21.89
C GLU A 106 12.49 14.07 21.23
N GLN A 107 11.31 13.65 21.69
CA GLN A 107 9.99 14.06 21.21
C GLN A 107 9.72 13.75 19.72
N LEU A 108 10.31 12.67 19.19
CA LEU A 108 10.21 12.29 17.77
C LEU A 108 9.08 11.31 17.46
N GLY A 109 8.21 11.00 18.44
CA GLY A 109 7.21 9.96 18.28
C GLY A 109 7.85 8.58 18.19
N GLY A 110 7.15 7.62 17.58
CA GLY A 110 7.60 6.24 17.50
C GLY A 110 7.51 5.55 18.86
N PHE A 111 8.53 4.78 19.23
CA PHE A 111 8.60 4.16 20.55
C PHE A 111 8.76 5.20 21.66
N GLY A 112 8.00 5.00 22.74
CA GLY A 112 8.03 5.83 23.93
C GLY A 112 8.92 5.31 25.04
N GLU A 113 8.86 6.04 26.15
CA GLU A 113 9.64 5.74 27.35
C GLU A 113 8.73 5.69 28.58
N VAL A 114 9.05 4.74 29.47
CA VAL A 114 8.48 4.62 30.80
C VAL A 114 9.11 5.67 31.72
N ALA A 115 8.27 6.35 32.49
CA ALA A 115 8.69 7.33 33.50
C ALA A 115 7.90 7.16 34.82
N ASP A 116 8.48 7.59 35.93
CA ASP A 116 7.84 7.71 37.25
C ASP A 116 7.16 9.07 37.46
N HIS A 117 7.28 9.97 36.49
CA HIS A 117 6.69 11.30 36.44
C HIS A 117 6.00 11.50 35.09
N VAL A 118 5.32 12.64 34.92
CA VAL A 118 4.64 12.99 33.65
C VAL A 118 5.67 13.10 32.53
N PRO A 119 5.59 12.25 31.48
CA PRO A 119 6.55 12.22 30.40
C PRO A 119 6.21 13.27 29.32
N PRO A 120 7.14 13.52 28.36
CA PRO A 120 6.80 14.18 27.11
C PRO A 120 5.63 13.49 26.42
N SER A 121 4.88 14.26 25.66
CA SER A 121 3.57 13.84 25.14
C SER A 121 3.64 13.59 23.65
N TYR A 122 2.84 12.63 23.18
CA TYR A 122 2.66 12.42 21.74
C TYR A 122 1.73 13.49 21.20
N GLN A 123 1.96 13.88 19.95
CA GLN A 123 1.14 14.85 19.22
C GLN A 123 0.15 14.15 18.29
N ILE A 124 -1.06 14.72 18.21
CA ILE A 124 -2.01 14.48 17.14
C ILE A 124 -2.41 15.85 16.59
N THR A 125 -1.91 16.16 15.39
CA THR A 125 -2.40 17.30 14.61
C THR A 125 -3.78 16.94 14.08
N VAL A 126 -4.80 17.69 14.50
CA VAL A 126 -6.16 17.54 14.00
C VAL A 126 -6.37 18.58 12.92
N TYR A 127 -6.69 18.16 11.70
CA TYR A 127 -6.92 19.07 10.58
C TYR A 127 -8.41 19.18 10.24
N ASN A 128 -8.82 20.35 9.76
CA ASN A 128 -10.22 20.60 9.37
C ASN A 128 -10.71 19.59 8.33
N LYS A 129 -11.96 19.15 8.50
CA LYS A 129 -12.59 18.18 7.61
C LYS A 129 -12.56 18.62 6.15
N GLY A 130 -12.06 17.75 5.28
CA GLY A 130 -11.91 18.03 3.85
C GLY A 130 -10.85 19.06 3.49
N ALA A 131 -9.96 19.45 4.41
CA ALA A 131 -8.82 20.30 4.08
C ALA A 131 -7.93 19.62 3.03
N LYS A 132 -7.56 20.39 2.00
CA LYS A 132 -6.73 19.94 0.88
C LYS A 132 -5.71 21.00 0.51
N THR A 133 -4.57 20.56 0.00
CA THR A 133 -3.60 21.44 -0.66
C THR A 133 -3.75 21.34 -2.18
N PRO A 134 -3.31 22.35 -2.96
CA PRO A 134 -3.47 22.32 -4.41
C PRO A 134 -2.78 21.11 -5.06
N ASP A 135 -3.53 20.30 -5.81
CA ASP A 135 -3.00 19.04 -6.36
C ASP A 135 -1.84 19.27 -7.33
N TRP A 136 -1.94 20.28 -8.19
CA TRP A 136 -0.89 20.64 -9.14
C TRP A 136 0.46 20.93 -8.45
N PHE A 137 0.43 21.40 -7.20
CA PHE A 137 1.63 21.78 -6.45
C PHE A 137 2.41 20.55 -6.00
N LYS A 138 1.72 19.47 -5.59
CA LYS A 138 2.34 18.19 -5.19
C LYS A 138 3.15 17.54 -6.33
N HIS A 139 2.75 17.82 -7.58
CA HIS A 139 3.42 17.35 -8.80
C HIS A 139 4.52 18.30 -9.31
N ALA A 140 4.76 19.42 -8.62
CA ALA A 140 5.66 20.45 -9.10
C ALA A 140 7.13 20.20 -8.76
N VAL A 141 8.00 20.89 -9.52
CA VAL A 141 9.37 21.19 -9.13
C VAL A 141 9.53 22.70 -9.19
N MET A 142 9.90 23.28 -8.04
CA MET A 142 10.02 24.71 -7.83
C MET A 142 11.46 25.17 -8.03
N TYR A 143 11.61 26.39 -8.55
CA TYR A 143 12.88 27.07 -8.71
C TYR A 143 12.80 28.48 -8.09
N GLN A 144 13.59 28.72 -7.04
CA GLN A 144 13.66 30.01 -6.35
C GLN A 144 14.65 30.93 -7.07
N ILE A 145 14.19 32.13 -7.43
CA ILE A 145 14.97 33.15 -8.12
C ILE A 145 15.09 34.39 -7.24
N PHE A 146 16.32 34.85 -7.05
CA PHE A 146 16.61 36.20 -6.58
C PHE A 146 16.74 37.13 -7.82
N PRO A 147 15.76 38.02 -8.09
CA PRO A 147 15.60 38.65 -9.40
C PRO A 147 16.83 39.42 -9.91
N ASP A 148 17.43 40.28 -9.08
CA ASP A 148 18.60 41.11 -9.44
C ASP A 148 19.84 40.28 -9.83
N ARG A 149 19.89 39.00 -9.43
CA ARG A 149 21.09 38.16 -9.51
C ARG A 149 20.96 37.02 -10.52
N PHE A 150 19.78 36.83 -11.14
CA PHE A 150 19.57 35.69 -12.02
C PHE A 150 19.96 35.96 -13.47
N CYS A 151 19.37 36.98 -14.10
CA CYS A 151 19.71 37.32 -15.48
C CYS A 151 19.36 38.78 -15.77
N ARG A 152 20.30 39.50 -16.39
CA ARG A 152 20.13 40.87 -16.88
C ARG A 152 19.90 40.88 -18.38
N GLU A 153 18.82 41.51 -18.81
CA GLU A 153 18.56 41.83 -20.21
C GLU A 153 18.46 43.35 -20.42
N GLY A 154 19.20 43.85 -21.41
CA GLY A 154 19.36 45.28 -21.66
C GLY A 154 20.58 45.90 -20.95
N ALA A 155 20.88 47.15 -21.31
CA ALA A 155 22.01 47.93 -20.75
C ALA A 155 21.55 49.21 -20.03
N GLU A 156 20.23 49.40 -19.89
CA GLU A 156 19.64 50.57 -19.24
C GLU A 156 19.92 50.51 -17.73
N ILE A 157 20.48 51.58 -17.18
CA ILE A 157 20.67 51.75 -15.74
C ILE A 157 19.54 52.66 -15.27
N ILE A 158 18.71 52.16 -14.35
CA ILE A 158 17.63 52.93 -13.74
C ILE A 158 18.22 53.77 -12.61
N GLU A 159 18.05 55.09 -12.69
CA GLU A 159 18.50 56.00 -11.64
C GLU A 159 17.68 55.77 -10.36
N LYS A 160 18.34 55.26 -9.32
CA LYS A 160 17.76 55.02 -8.01
C LYS A 160 18.72 55.54 -6.94
N ARG A 161 18.21 56.40 -6.05
CA ARG A 161 19.03 57.03 -5.00
C ARG A 161 19.56 55.96 -4.04
N GLY A 162 20.87 55.99 -3.75
CA GLY A 162 21.51 55.00 -2.87
C GLY A 162 21.80 53.65 -3.51
N ALA A 163 21.53 53.47 -4.81
CA ALA A 163 21.88 52.26 -5.55
C ALA A 163 23.32 52.32 -6.08
N VAL A 164 24.07 51.24 -5.91
CA VAL A 164 25.42 51.05 -6.45
C VAL A 164 25.38 49.96 -7.51
N PHE A 165 25.57 50.33 -8.78
CA PHE A 165 25.53 49.36 -9.87
C PHE A 165 26.89 48.72 -10.13
N HIS A 166 26.92 47.40 -10.19
CA HIS A 166 28.08 46.65 -10.64
C HIS A 166 28.19 46.65 -12.16
N ALA A 167 29.34 47.09 -12.67
CA ALA A 167 29.62 47.07 -14.10
C ALA A 167 29.75 45.62 -14.62
N SER A 168 30.40 44.76 -13.84
CA SER A 168 30.69 43.37 -14.19
C SER A 168 29.72 42.41 -13.49
N TRP A 169 29.16 41.48 -14.25
CA TRP A 169 28.32 40.38 -13.72
C TRP A 169 29.13 39.37 -12.90
N LYS A 170 30.47 39.45 -12.94
CA LYS A 170 31.38 38.54 -12.22
C LYS A 170 31.87 39.13 -10.89
N ASP A 171 31.39 40.31 -10.52
CA ASP A 171 31.74 40.93 -9.24
C ASP A 171 31.08 40.20 -8.07
N ASP A 172 31.69 40.31 -6.89
CA ASP A 172 31.10 39.79 -5.66
C ASP A 172 30.09 40.80 -5.07
N PRO A 173 29.00 40.32 -4.47
CA PRO A 173 28.07 41.17 -3.73
C PRO A 173 28.76 41.92 -2.59
N CYS A 174 28.31 43.16 -2.33
CA CYS A 174 28.79 43.93 -1.18
C CYS A 174 27.71 44.83 -0.57
N TYR A 175 27.68 44.88 0.77
CA TYR A 175 26.89 45.87 1.52
C TYR A 175 27.79 47.00 1.99
N TYR A 176 27.42 48.23 1.63
CA TYR A 176 28.09 49.43 2.10
C TYR A 176 27.48 49.85 3.43
N LYS A 177 28.22 49.62 4.51
CA LYS A 177 27.76 49.93 5.88
C LYS A 177 28.46 51.16 6.41
N ASP A 178 27.71 51.97 7.15
CA ASP A 178 28.27 53.06 7.94
C ASP A 178 29.22 52.50 9.03
N PRO A 179 30.43 53.07 9.21
CA PRO A 179 31.39 52.54 10.17
C PRO A 179 30.93 52.61 11.63
N ASP A 180 30.11 53.61 11.98
CA ASP A 180 29.74 53.91 13.36
C ASP A 180 28.40 53.25 13.73
N THR A 181 27.38 53.42 12.89
CA THR A 181 26.02 52.91 13.13
C THR A 181 25.83 51.47 12.65
N LYS A 182 26.72 50.98 11.77
CA LYS A 182 26.62 49.68 11.07
C LYS A 182 25.39 49.52 10.17
N GLU A 183 24.58 50.57 10.02
CA GLU A 183 23.44 50.60 9.08
C GLU A 183 23.94 50.55 7.63
N ILE A 184 23.12 49.98 6.74
CA ILE A 184 23.44 49.94 5.31
C ILE A 184 23.12 51.32 4.71
N VAL A 185 24.14 51.97 4.15
CA VAL A 185 24.02 53.30 3.54
C VAL A 185 23.83 53.26 2.03
N ALA A 186 24.18 52.14 1.39
CA ALA A 186 23.93 51.91 -0.02
C ALA A 186 23.82 50.41 -0.32
N TYR A 187 22.93 50.06 -1.24
CA TYR A 187 22.70 48.69 -1.69
C TYR A 187 23.28 48.48 -3.09
N ASP A 188 23.86 47.31 -3.32
CA ASP A 188 24.45 46.96 -4.61
C ASP A 188 23.41 46.31 -5.55
N PHE A 189 23.53 46.58 -6.85
CA PHE A 189 22.65 46.06 -7.88
C PHE A 189 23.46 45.54 -9.07
N PHE A 190 23.08 44.37 -9.57
CA PHE A 190 23.68 43.78 -10.76
C PHE A 190 22.83 44.02 -12.00
N GLY A 191 21.56 44.40 -11.83
CA GLY A 191 20.63 44.75 -12.89
C GLY A 191 19.87 43.56 -13.47
N GLY A 192 19.80 42.44 -12.76
CA GLY A 192 18.89 41.35 -13.12
C GLY A 192 17.44 41.84 -13.10
N ASN A 193 16.63 41.39 -14.06
CA ASN A 193 15.31 41.97 -14.29
C ASN A 193 14.30 40.96 -14.85
N LEU A 194 13.01 41.34 -14.86
CA LEU A 194 11.92 40.45 -15.27
C LEU A 194 12.02 40.00 -16.74
N ARG A 195 12.58 40.84 -17.63
CA ARG A 195 12.85 40.47 -19.03
C ARG A 195 13.93 39.38 -19.10
N GLY A 196 15.01 39.56 -18.34
CA GLY A 196 16.05 38.55 -18.16
C GLY A 196 15.50 37.21 -17.68
N ILE A 197 14.60 37.20 -16.70
CA ILE A 197 13.91 35.97 -16.26
C ILE A 197 13.09 35.37 -17.41
N ALA A 198 12.30 36.18 -18.13
CA ALA A 198 11.50 35.74 -19.27
C ALA A 198 12.36 35.07 -20.36
N SER A 199 13.54 35.64 -20.66
CA SER A 199 14.50 35.09 -21.64
C SER A 199 15.04 33.70 -21.28
N LYS A 200 14.91 33.29 -20.02
CA LYS A 200 15.41 32.02 -19.47
C LYS A 200 14.31 31.02 -19.12
N LEU A 201 13.05 31.31 -19.44
CA LEU A 201 11.96 30.34 -19.23
C LEU A 201 12.17 29.04 -20.00
N ASP A 202 12.78 29.08 -21.20
CA ASP A 202 13.13 27.86 -21.95
C ASP A 202 14.20 27.02 -21.25
N TYR A 203 15.18 27.67 -20.62
CA TYR A 203 16.16 27.00 -19.79
C TYR A 203 15.49 26.28 -18.61
N LEU A 204 14.65 27.00 -17.85
CA LEU A 204 13.92 26.43 -16.71
C LEU A 204 12.99 25.28 -17.16
N LYS A 205 12.30 25.44 -18.29
CA LYS A 205 11.46 24.39 -18.86
C LYS A 205 12.29 23.16 -19.26
N SER A 206 13.48 23.35 -19.83
CA SER A 206 14.37 22.25 -20.23
C SER A 206 14.91 21.44 -19.05
N LEU A 207 15.06 22.09 -17.87
CA LEU A 207 15.36 21.39 -16.62
C LEU A 207 14.17 20.58 -16.11
N GLY A 208 12.94 20.98 -16.46
CA GLY A 208 11.69 20.37 -15.99
C GLY A 208 11.00 21.15 -14.87
N ILE A 209 11.33 22.44 -14.69
CA ILE A 209 10.68 23.30 -13.70
C ILE A 209 9.25 23.61 -14.12
N SER A 210 8.33 23.61 -13.14
CA SER A 210 6.92 23.97 -13.32
C SER A 210 6.47 25.10 -12.41
N VAL A 211 7.31 25.55 -11.47
CA VAL A 211 7.02 26.69 -10.58
C VAL A 211 8.25 27.56 -10.40
N ILE A 212 8.07 28.86 -10.52
CA ILE A 212 9.05 29.87 -10.13
C ILE A 212 8.57 30.53 -8.85
N TYR A 213 9.42 30.55 -7.84
CA TYR A 213 9.24 31.38 -6.65
C TYR A 213 10.19 32.58 -6.77
N LEU A 214 9.64 33.79 -6.78
CA LEU A 214 10.43 35.02 -6.78
C LEU A 214 10.55 35.52 -5.34
N ASN A 215 11.78 35.79 -4.90
CA ASN A 215 12.02 36.73 -3.80
C ASN A 215 11.35 38.10 -4.11
N PRO A 216 11.17 39.00 -3.13
CA PRO A 216 10.29 40.15 -3.29
C PRO A 216 10.63 40.99 -4.53
N VAL A 217 9.59 41.46 -5.22
CA VAL A 217 9.70 42.16 -6.51
C VAL A 217 9.12 43.58 -6.48
N PHE A 218 8.55 43.98 -5.35
CA PHE A 218 7.88 45.27 -5.20
C PHE A 218 8.90 46.40 -5.02
N GLU A 219 8.49 47.61 -5.38
CA GLU A 219 9.31 48.81 -5.24
C GLU A 219 9.87 48.94 -3.83
N SER A 220 11.18 49.11 -3.69
CA SER A 220 11.89 49.21 -2.40
C SER A 220 13.13 50.12 -2.52
N GLU A 221 13.97 50.27 -1.49
CA GLU A 221 15.30 50.90 -1.64
C GLU A 221 16.40 49.87 -1.91
N SER A 222 16.31 48.71 -1.28
CA SER A 222 17.33 47.65 -1.34
C SER A 222 17.29 46.79 -2.60
N ASN A 223 18.27 45.88 -2.71
CA ASN A 223 18.34 44.83 -3.73
C ASN A 223 17.53 43.57 -3.40
N HIS A 224 17.13 43.42 -2.13
CA HIS A 224 16.41 42.24 -1.64
C HIS A 224 14.91 42.50 -1.52
N HIS A 225 14.51 43.76 -1.57
CA HIS A 225 13.12 44.23 -1.69
C HIS A 225 12.20 43.92 -0.49
N TYR A 226 12.70 43.31 0.59
CA TYR A 226 11.96 43.17 1.87
C TYR A 226 11.55 44.52 2.52
N ASP A 227 12.29 45.59 2.27
CA ASP A 227 11.98 46.97 2.68
C ASP A 227 10.93 47.62 1.75
N THR A 228 9.75 47.00 1.65
CA THR A 228 8.74 47.36 0.64
C THR A 228 8.34 48.84 0.74
N GLY A 229 8.52 49.55 -0.37
CA GLY A 229 8.17 50.95 -0.60
C GLY A 229 6.74 51.13 -1.11
N ASP A 230 6.32 50.31 -2.09
CA ASP A 230 4.96 50.27 -2.64
C ASP A 230 4.57 48.85 -3.11
N TYR A 231 3.64 48.20 -2.38
CA TYR A 231 3.15 46.85 -2.67
C TYR A 231 2.45 46.68 -4.03
N HIS A 232 1.90 47.74 -4.62
CA HIS A 232 1.13 47.66 -5.87
C HIS A 232 2.00 47.90 -7.11
N LYS A 233 3.31 48.08 -6.93
CA LYS A 233 4.22 48.47 -8.02
C LYS A 233 5.47 47.61 -8.02
N ILE A 234 5.79 47.03 -9.17
CA ILE A 234 7.08 46.37 -9.40
C ILE A 234 8.22 47.38 -9.26
N ASP A 235 9.34 46.95 -8.66
CA ASP A 235 10.52 47.79 -8.54
C ASP A 235 11.03 48.24 -9.93
N PRO A 236 11.27 49.54 -10.15
CA PRO A 236 11.73 50.06 -11.43
C PRO A 236 13.00 49.40 -11.99
N ILE A 237 13.90 48.90 -11.14
CA ILE A 237 15.11 48.18 -11.58
C ILE A 237 14.72 46.83 -12.21
N LEU A 238 13.70 46.16 -11.68
CA LEU A 238 13.23 44.87 -12.17
C LEU A 238 12.31 45.01 -13.40
N GLY A 239 11.52 46.09 -13.48
CA GLY A 239 10.67 46.39 -14.62
C GLY A 239 9.41 47.19 -14.25
N THR A 240 8.27 46.74 -14.77
CA THR A 240 6.95 47.35 -14.54
C THR A 240 5.90 46.27 -14.33
N ASN A 241 4.71 46.62 -13.85
CA ASN A 241 3.59 45.67 -13.74
C ASN A 241 3.20 45.08 -15.11
N GLU A 242 3.36 45.83 -16.21
CA GLU A 242 3.13 45.31 -17.57
C GLU A 242 4.16 44.23 -17.94
N THR A 243 5.44 44.48 -17.64
CA THR A 243 6.51 43.48 -17.83
C THR A 243 6.25 42.23 -16.98
N PHE A 244 5.77 42.40 -15.75
CA PHE A 244 5.41 41.28 -14.88
C PHE A 244 4.25 40.47 -15.45
N ARG A 245 3.15 41.11 -15.86
CA ARG A 245 2.01 40.44 -16.51
C ARG A 245 2.44 39.66 -17.75
N LYS A 246 3.36 40.22 -18.53
CA LYS A 246 3.96 39.52 -19.68
C LYS A 246 4.77 38.29 -19.25
N LEU A 247 5.59 38.39 -18.21
CA LEU A 247 6.34 37.26 -17.64
C LEU A 247 5.39 36.15 -17.16
N VAL A 248 4.35 36.49 -16.40
CA VAL A 248 3.34 35.53 -15.92
C VAL A 248 2.68 34.80 -17.09
N LYS A 249 2.29 35.54 -18.13
CA LYS A 249 1.69 34.95 -19.33
C LYS A 249 2.65 34.00 -20.05
N GLU A 250 3.89 34.43 -20.31
CA GLU A 250 4.88 33.61 -21.01
C GLU A 250 5.30 32.37 -20.21
N ALA A 251 5.40 32.49 -18.88
CA ALA A 251 5.62 31.35 -17.99
C ALA A 251 4.45 30.37 -18.07
N LYS A 252 3.21 30.87 -17.99
CA LYS A 252 1.99 30.05 -18.09
C LYS A 252 1.90 29.31 -19.42
N ASP A 253 2.23 29.96 -20.54
CA ASP A 253 2.24 29.35 -21.87
C ASP A 253 3.25 28.18 -21.97
N LYS A 254 4.27 28.16 -21.10
CA LYS A 254 5.25 27.06 -20.96
C LYS A 254 4.89 26.06 -19.85
N GLY A 255 3.75 26.24 -19.19
CA GLY A 255 3.30 25.42 -18.06
C GLY A 255 4.08 25.69 -16.76
N ILE A 256 4.62 26.90 -16.61
CA ILE A 256 5.32 27.38 -15.41
C ILE A 256 4.42 28.36 -14.67
N ARG A 257 4.20 28.15 -13.38
CA ARG A 257 3.44 29.05 -12.51
C ARG A 257 4.39 29.95 -11.70
N ILE A 258 3.93 31.12 -11.28
CA ILE A 258 4.74 32.07 -10.51
C ILE A 258 4.12 32.28 -9.12
N ILE A 259 4.96 32.21 -8.09
CA ILE A 259 4.64 32.50 -6.69
C ILE A 259 5.47 33.73 -6.28
N LEU A 260 4.84 34.66 -5.57
CA LEU A 260 5.51 35.86 -5.04
C LEU A 260 5.77 35.76 -3.55
N ASP A 261 6.79 36.46 -3.09
CA ASP A 261 7.06 36.70 -1.68
C ASP A 261 6.22 37.87 -1.14
N GLY A 262 5.52 37.65 -0.04
CA GLY A 262 4.64 38.60 0.63
C GLY A 262 5.21 39.01 1.98
N VAL A 263 5.72 40.24 2.06
CA VAL A 263 6.35 40.80 3.26
C VAL A 263 5.37 41.73 3.96
N PHE A 264 4.65 41.22 4.96
CA PHE A 264 3.51 41.92 5.55
C PHE A 264 3.64 42.27 7.05
N SER A 265 4.74 41.88 7.71
CA SER A 265 5.01 42.22 9.12
C SER A 265 5.61 43.63 9.28
N HIS A 266 6.24 44.14 8.23
CA HIS A 266 6.88 45.44 8.21
C HIS A 266 6.86 46.03 6.80
N THR A 267 7.17 47.32 6.71
CA THR A 267 7.40 48.05 5.45
C THR A 267 8.80 48.64 5.45
N GLY A 268 9.26 49.17 4.31
CA GLY A 268 10.43 50.03 4.28
C GLY A 268 10.18 51.36 5.01
N SER A 269 11.19 51.88 5.71
CA SER A 269 11.13 53.19 6.37
C SER A 269 10.92 54.34 5.38
N ASN A 270 11.39 54.17 4.16
CA ASN A 270 11.11 55.08 3.06
C ASN A 270 10.08 54.47 2.11
N SER A 271 8.91 54.09 2.66
CA SER A 271 7.75 53.65 1.89
C SER A 271 6.75 54.78 1.66
N ARG A 272 5.81 54.60 0.74
CA ARG A 272 4.68 55.52 0.55
C ARG A 272 3.84 55.69 1.83
N TYR A 273 3.84 54.66 2.68
CA TYR A 273 3.05 54.54 3.89
C TYR A 273 3.72 55.19 5.11
N PHE A 274 5.03 54.97 5.30
CA PHE A 274 5.80 55.54 6.42
C PHE A 274 6.46 56.89 6.05
N ASN A 275 7.01 56.97 4.84
CA ASN A 275 7.60 58.14 4.17
C ASN A 275 8.62 58.95 5.00
N ARG A 276 9.57 58.30 5.67
CA ARG A 276 10.57 58.97 6.52
C ARG A 276 11.34 60.08 5.82
N ASN A 277 11.74 59.86 4.57
CA ASN A 277 12.59 60.78 3.82
C ASN A 277 11.80 61.77 2.95
N GLY A 278 10.46 61.68 2.93
CA GLY A 278 9.61 62.52 2.07
C GLY A 278 9.80 62.27 0.58
N THR A 279 10.05 61.01 0.20
CA THR A 279 10.30 60.60 -1.19
C THR A 279 9.01 60.50 -2.00
N TYR A 280 7.89 60.21 -1.36
CA TYR A 280 6.58 60.08 -2.00
C TYR A 280 5.75 61.35 -1.78
N ASP A 281 4.88 61.67 -2.75
CA ASP A 281 3.97 62.82 -2.71
C ASP A 281 2.88 62.71 -1.63
N THR A 282 2.71 61.52 -1.02
CA THR A 282 1.76 61.28 0.06
C THR A 282 2.35 61.54 1.43
N VAL A 283 1.51 61.99 2.37
CA VAL A 283 1.90 62.17 3.77
C VAL A 283 1.94 60.80 4.47
N GLY A 284 3.15 60.35 4.81
CA GLY A 284 3.37 59.09 5.52
C GLY A 284 3.25 59.19 7.04
N ALA A 285 3.16 58.04 7.70
CA ALA A 285 2.98 57.92 9.15
C ALA A 285 4.09 58.59 9.97
N PHE A 286 5.33 58.63 9.49
CA PHE A 286 6.44 59.30 10.19
C PHE A 286 6.31 60.83 10.16
N GLN A 287 5.64 61.37 9.14
CA GLN A 287 5.61 62.81 8.88
C GLN A 287 4.47 63.52 9.63
N SER A 288 3.35 62.83 9.89
CA SER A 288 2.17 63.41 10.52
C SER A 288 1.27 62.35 11.14
N LYS A 289 0.67 62.68 12.29
CA LYS A 289 -0.30 61.83 13.00
C LYS A 289 -1.66 61.76 12.29
N GLU A 290 -1.90 62.70 11.38
CA GLU A 290 -3.08 62.79 10.53
C GLU A 290 -2.94 61.96 9.25
N SER A 291 -1.79 61.32 9.02
CA SER A 291 -1.61 60.37 7.91
C SER A 291 -2.64 59.24 8.01
N PRO A 292 -3.27 58.82 6.90
CA PRO A 292 -4.18 57.67 6.90
C PRO A 292 -3.50 56.36 7.31
N TYR A 293 -2.17 56.32 7.26
CA TYR A 293 -1.35 55.16 7.61
C TYR A 293 -0.81 55.24 9.05
N TYR A 294 -1.05 56.33 9.79
CA TYR A 294 -0.46 56.52 11.12
C TYR A 294 -0.77 55.37 12.08
N GLU A 295 -2.02 54.89 12.05
CA GLU A 295 -2.47 53.80 12.91
C GLU A 295 -1.89 52.42 12.55
N TRP A 296 -1.24 52.30 11.39
CA TRP A 296 -0.54 51.08 11.02
C TRP A 296 0.73 50.91 11.81
N TYR A 297 1.31 51.95 12.40
CA TYR A 297 2.60 51.87 13.09
C TYR A 297 2.49 52.18 14.58
N SER A 298 3.38 51.60 15.38
CA SER A 298 3.45 51.83 16.83
C SER A 298 4.61 52.77 17.17
N PHE A 299 4.29 54.00 17.59
CA PHE A 299 5.27 55.00 18.04
C PHE A 299 5.31 55.08 19.57
N ARG A 300 6.49 54.82 20.14
CA ARG A 300 6.77 55.08 21.57
C ARG A 300 6.96 56.57 21.84
N ASN A 301 7.68 57.27 20.95
CA ASN A 301 7.91 58.71 21.00
C ASN A 301 7.97 59.27 19.58
N PHE A 302 6.90 59.96 19.17
CA PHE A 302 6.72 60.39 17.78
C PHE A 302 7.69 61.53 17.39
N PRO A 303 8.31 61.49 16.19
CA PRO A 303 8.28 60.39 15.21
C PRO A 303 9.44 59.39 15.33
N TYR A 304 10.44 59.66 16.17
CA TYR A 304 11.76 59.00 16.10
C TYR A 304 11.87 57.65 16.82
N GLU A 305 11.00 57.33 17.78
CA GLU A 305 11.00 56.03 18.47
C GLU A 305 9.74 55.25 18.13
N TYR A 306 9.90 54.13 17.42
CA TYR A 306 8.83 53.25 16.97
C TYR A 306 9.27 51.78 17.04
N GLU A 307 8.31 50.87 16.93
CA GLU A 307 8.56 49.44 16.78
C GLU A 307 9.12 49.14 15.39
N SER A 308 10.17 48.32 15.35
CA SER A 308 10.87 47.97 14.12
C SER A 308 11.45 46.57 14.22
N TRP A 309 11.61 45.95 13.05
CA TRP A 309 11.97 44.55 12.94
C TRP A 309 13.39 44.37 13.48
N TRP A 310 13.53 43.62 14.57
CA TRP A 310 14.82 43.37 15.23
C TRP A 310 15.62 44.64 15.59
N ASN A 311 14.92 45.75 15.86
CA ASN A 311 15.48 47.10 16.09
C ASN A 311 16.20 47.72 14.87
N PHE A 312 16.02 47.17 13.66
CA PHE A 312 16.45 47.82 12.44
C PHE A 312 15.53 49.00 12.13
N SER A 313 16.00 50.21 12.39
CA SER A 313 15.23 51.44 12.20
C SER A 313 14.67 51.57 10.79
N THR A 314 15.27 50.93 9.79
CA THR A 314 14.87 50.94 8.38
C THR A 314 13.63 50.08 8.07
N LEU A 315 13.18 49.22 8.98
CA LEU A 315 12.06 48.30 8.80
C LEU A 315 10.99 48.51 9.89
N PRO A 316 10.18 49.59 9.84
CA PRO A 316 9.12 49.83 10.82
C PRO A 316 8.04 48.74 10.76
N ASN A 317 7.71 48.18 11.93
CA ASN A 317 6.67 47.17 12.08
C ASN A 317 5.30 47.79 11.86
N VAL A 318 4.43 47.03 11.19
CA VAL A 318 3.02 47.37 11.09
C VAL A 318 2.22 46.68 12.19
N THR A 319 1.03 47.18 12.48
CA THR A 319 0.04 46.51 13.32
C THR A 319 -0.94 45.79 12.41
N GLU A 320 -0.66 44.53 12.12
CA GLU A 320 -1.25 43.76 11.02
C GLU A 320 -2.75 43.50 11.21
N THR A 321 -3.23 43.58 12.44
CA THR A 321 -4.64 43.37 12.81
C THR A 321 -5.49 44.64 12.74
N LYS A 322 -4.90 45.79 12.37
CA LYS A 322 -5.67 47.01 12.14
C LYS A 322 -6.64 46.81 10.97
N PRO A 323 -7.94 47.13 11.12
CA PRO A 323 -8.91 46.94 10.05
C PRO A 323 -8.49 47.57 8.72
N SER A 324 -7.98 48.82 8.74
CA SER A 324 -7.51 49.52 7.53
C SER A 324 -6.33 48.82 6.85
N TYR A 325 -5.42 48.20 7.61
CA TYR A 325 -4.33 47.41 7.06
C TYR A 325 -4.81 46.05 6.53
N MET A 326 -5.70 45.37 7.24
CA MET A 326 -6.32 44.13 6.76
C MET A 326 -7.13 44.35 5.48
N ASP A 327 -7.83 45.49 5.36
CA ASP A 327 -8.56 45.85 4.15
C ASP A 327 -7.58 46.14 3.00
N PHE A 328 -6.46 46.80 3.27
CA PHE A 328 -5.42 47.10 2.29
C PHE A 328 -4.67 45.86 1.79
N ILE A 329 -4.32 44.91 2.66
CA ILE A 329 -3.57 43.71 2.26
C ILE A 329 -4.49 42.59 1.78
N ILE A 330 -5.65 42.39 2.43
CA ILE A 330 -6.48 41.18 2.28
C ILE A 330 -7.85 41.51 1.68
N ARG A 331 -8.69 42.29 2.36
CA ARG A 331 -10.15 42.25 2.15
C ARG A 331 -10.68 43.17 1.04
N GLY A 332 -10.03 44.30 0.79
CA GLY A 332 -10.47 45.27 -0.22
C GLY A 332 -10.41 44.70 -1.64
N GLU A 333 -11.24 45.19 -2.55
CA GLU A 333 -11.24 44.75 -3.96
C GLU A 333 -9.88 45.03 -4.65
N ASP A 334 -9.26 46.16 -4.31
CA ASP A 334 -7.92 46.55 -4.77
C ASP A 334 -6.82 46.15 -3.76
N SER A 335 -7.07 45.19 -2.87
CA SER A 335 -6.07 44.77 -1.89
C SER A 335 -4.83 44.18 -2.56
N VAL A 336 -3.71 44.15 -1.84
CA VAL A 336 -2.46 43.55 -2.36
C VAL A 336 -2.69 42.10 -2.81
N LEU A 337 -3.44 41.32 -2.01
CA LEU A 337 -3.82 39.95 -2.37
C LEU A 337 -4.58 39.91 -3.70
N HIS A 338 -5.71 40.62 -3.81
CA HIS A 338 -6.55 40.56 -5.00
C HIS A 338 -5.84 41.10 -6.24
N HIS A 339 -5.09 42.20 -6.10
CA HIS A 339 -4.34 42.81 -7.19
C HIS A 339 -3.40 41.80 -7.88
N TRP A 340 -2.52 41.15 -7.11
CA TRP A 340 -1.55 40.24 -7.72
C TRP A 340 -2.15 38.90 -8.13
N MET A 341 -3.21 38.43 -7.46
CA MET A 341 -3.99 37.29 -7.94
C MET A 341 -4.64 37.61 -9.30
N HIS A 342 -5.13 38.83 -9.52
CA HIS A 342 -5.61 39.28 -10.83
C HIS A 342 -4.51 39.40 -11.89
N GLU A 343 -3.28 39.75 -11.50
CA GLU A 343 -2.10 39.71 -12.38
C GLU A 343 -1.68 38.27 -12.75
N GLY A 344 -2.24 37.25 -12.09
CA GLY A 344 -2.18 35.85 -12.50
C GLY A 344 -1.15 34.99 -11.77
N ILE A 345 -0.69 35.40 -10.60
CA ILE A 345 0.16 34.56 -9.74
C ILE A 345 -0.61 33.32 -9.26
N ALA A 346 0.12 32.26 -8.91
CA ALA A 346 -0.46 31.00 -8.47
C ALA A 346 -0.40 30.80 -6.94
N GLY A 347 0.05 31.81 -6.19
CA GLY A 347 0.17 31.72 -4.75
C GLY A 347 1.18 32.69 -4.16
N TRP A 348 1.32 32.60 -2.84
CA TRP A 348 2.16 33.45 -2.02
C TRP A 348 3.08 32.64 -1.12
N ARG A 349 4.32 33.08 -0.98
CA ARG A 349 5.19 32.75 0.15
C ARG A 349 5.10 33.91 1.14
N LEU A 350 4.71 33.66 2.39
CA LEU A 350 4.67 34.71 3.42
C LEU A 350 5.98 34.73 4.21
N ASP A 351 6.64 35.88 4.14
CA ASP A 351 7.86 36.18 4.90
C ASP A 351 7.57 36.29 6.39
N VAL A 352 8.43 35.66 7.19
CA VAL A 352 8.38 35.68 8.67
C VAL A 352 6.93 35.54 9.20
N ILE A 353 6.22 34.50 8.74
CA ILE A 353 4.82 34.27 9.15
C ILE A 353 4.67 34.09 10.67
N ASP A 354 5.76 33.73 11.34
CA ASP A 354 5.84 33.61 12.80
C ASP A 354 5.68 34.92 13.55
N GLU A 355 5.97 36.05 12.90
CA GLU A 355 5.71 37.38 13.43
C GLU A 355 4.28 37.86 13.13
N LEU A 356 3.60 37.24 12.16
CA LEU A 356 2.24 37.60 11.82
C LEU A 356 1.23 37.02 12.84
N PRO A 357 0.31 37.85 13.37
CA PRO A 357 -0.75 37.36 14.25
C PRO A 357 -1.62 36.29 13.57
N ALA A 358 -2.05 35.26 14.32
CA ALA A 358 -2.89 34.18 13.78
C ALA A 358 -4.14 34.68 13.05
N MET A 359 -4.76 35.76 13.55
CA MET A 359 -5.91 36.39 12.90
C MET A 359 -5.59 36.88 11.48
N PHE A 360 -4.38 37.41 11.25
CA PHE A 360 -3.95 37.91 9.95
C PHE A 360 -3.73 36.75 8.98
N SER A 361 -2.89 35.77 9.34
CA SER A 361 -2.58 34.60 8.51
C SER A 361 -3.82 33.77 8.17
N GLN A 362 -4.72 33.53 9.13
CA GLN A 362 -5.98 32.82 8.87
C GLN A 362 -6.92 33.60 7.95
N SER A 363 -7.00 34.94 8.11
CA SER A 363 -7.79 35.78 7.22
C SER A 363 -7.23 35.81 5.80
N PHE A 364 -5.89 35.87 5.68
CA PHE A 364 -5.20 35.84 4.40
C PHE A 364 -5.44 34.51 3.69
N PHE A 365 -5.25 33.39 4.39
CA PHE A 365 -5.50 32.05 3.86
C PHE A 365 -6.96 31.88 3.41
N ALA A 366 -7.92 32.30 4.24
CA ALA A 366 -9.34 32.20 3.91
C ALA A 366 -9.71 33.01 2.66
N GLU A 367 -9.24 34.26 2.54
CA GLU A 367 -9.54 35.10 1.38
C GLU A 367 -8.79 34.63 0.12
N LEU A 368 -7.55 34.14 0.25
CA LEU A 368 -6.80 33.52 -0.83
C LEU A 368 -7.56 32.31 -1.41
N LYS A 369 -7.97 31.38 -0.54
CA LYS A 369 -8.71 30.17 -0.94
C LYS A 369 -10.10 30.47 -1.49
N LYS A 370 -10.73 31.57 -1.05
CA LYS A 370 -11.99 32.08 -1.60
C LYS A 370 -11.78 32.69 -2.99
N THR A 371 -10.66 33.36 -3.22
CA THR A 371 -10.29 33.96 -4.52
C THR A 371 -9.93 32.89 -5.53
N ASP A 372 -9.06 31.96 -5.15
CA ASP A 372 -8.64 30.82 -5.95
C ASP A 372 -8.31 29.63 -5.03
N PRO A 373 -9.13 28.56 -5.02
CA PRO A 373 -8.87 27.39 -4.18
C PRO A 373 -7.58 26.65 -4.54
N ASP A 374 -7.10 26.81 -5.79
CA ASP A 374 -5.85 26.21 -6.27
C ASP A 374 -4.62 27.09 -5.99
N ALA A 375 -4.78 28.30 -5.46
CA ALA A 375 -3.65 29.14 -5.08
C ALA A 375 -2.95 28.58 -3.82
N VAL A 376 -1.63 28.50 -3.85
CA VAL A 376 -0.84 27.96 -2.74
C VAL A 376 -0.41 29.06 -1.77
N MET A 377 -0.46 28.78 -0.47
CA MET A 377 0.13 29.61 0.58
C MET A 377 1.25 28.87 1.29
N ILE A 378 2.47 29.42 1.23
CA ILE A 378 3.70 28.86 1.80
C ILE A 378 4.18 29.76 2.94
N GLY A 379 4.32 29.24 4.16
CA GLY A 379 4.90 29.98 5.27
C GLY A 379 6.42 29.84 5.36
N GLU A 380 7.12 30.91 5.73
CA GLU A 380 8.48 30.78 6.24
C GLU A 380 8.47 30.34 7.71
N VAL A 381 8.70 29.05 7.95
CA VAL A 381 8.81 28.48 9.30
C VAL A 381 10.09 27.65 9.37
N TRP A 382 10.99 27.97 10.30
CA TRP A 382 12.31 27.34 10.40
C TRP A 382 12.31 26.01 11.20
N GLU A 383 11.36 25.87 12.10
CA GLU A 383 11.15 24.68 12.93
C GLU A 383 10.01 23.82 12.39
N ASP A 384 9.59 22.83 13.18
CA ASP A 384 8.41 22.02 12.86
C ASP A 384 7.14 22.90 12.87
N ALA A 385 6.56 23.10 11.67
CA ALA A 385 5.38 23.92 11.48
C ALA A 385 4.11 23.37 12.16
N SER A 386 4.08 22.09 12.54
CA SER A 386 2.92 21.48 13.17
C SER A 386 2.70 21.90 14.62
N HIS A 387 3.76 22.27 15.35
CA HIS A 387 3.68 22.60 16.79
C HIS A 387 4.52 23.80 17.21
N LYS A 388 4.93 24.65 16.25
CA LYS A 388 5.75 25.81 16.54
C LYS A 388 5.11 26.70 17.61
N VAL A 389 5.93 27.15 18.55
CA VAL A 389 5.57 28.20 19.51
C VAL A 389 6.22 29.51 19.07
N ALA A 390 5.41 30.50 18.71
CA ALA A 390 5.87 31.84 18.33
C ALA A 390 5.37 32.84 19.39
N TYR A 391 6.29 33.63 19.96
CA TYR A 391 5.98 34.64 20.98
C TYR A 391 5.13 34.11 22.16
N GLY A 392 5.45 32.89 22.62
CA GLY A 392 4.75 32.23 23.73
C GLY A 392 3.35 31.68 23.37
N THR A 393 2.97 31.70 22.10
CA THR A 393 1.70 31.18 21.61
C THR A 393 1.94 30.00 20.65
N PRO A 394 1.37 28.82 20.92
CA PRO A 394 1.40 27.72 19.96
C PRO A 394 0.64 28.05 18.69
N ARG A 395 1.21 27.69 17.54
CA ARG A 395 0.64 27.91 16.22
C ARG A 395 -0.03 26.64 15.72
N GLU A 396 -1.13 26.82 15.00
CA GLU A 396 -1.97 25.74 14.46
C GLU A 396 -1.88 25.70 12.93
N TYR A 397 -0.69 25.99 12.40
CA TYR A 397 -0.47 26.26 10.97
C TYR A 397 -1.02 25.16 10.06
N LEU A 398 -0.78 23.90 10.44
CA LEU A 398 -1.18 22.72 9.67
C LEU A 398 -2.56 22.16 10.08
N CYS A 399 -3.36 22.89 10.87
CA CYS A 399 -4.71 22.44 11.26
C CYS A 399 -5.78 22.71 10.18
N GLY A 400 -5.39 23.12 8.96
CA GLY A 400 -6.28 23.26 7.80
C GLY A 400 -6.98 24.62 7.69
N GLN A 401 -6.38 25.70 8.19
CA GLN A 401 -6.96 27.04 8.15
C GLN A 401 -5.95 28.18 8.00
N GLU A 402 -4.67 27.89 7.81
CA GLU A 402 -3.62 28.91 7.93
C GLU A 402 -2.50 28.79 6.88
N MET A 403 -2.10 27.59 6.44
CA MET A 403 -1.17 27.41 5.32
C MET A 403 -1.35 26.07 4.59
N ASP A 404 -0.90 26.00 3.33
CA ASP A 404 -0.79 24.74 2.58
C ASP A 404 0.57 24.08 2.78
N SER A 405 1.63 24.89 2.88
CA SER A 405 3.02 24.46 2.87
C SER A 405 3.88 25.35 3.75
N ALA A 406 5.07 24.88 4.08
CA ALA A 406 6.12 25.65 4.72
C ALA A 406 7.47 25.40 4.05
N MET A 407 8.40 26.35 4.21
CA MET A 407 9.80 26.12 3.88
C MET A 407 10.35 25.01 4.78
N ASN A 408 10.62 23.83 4.22
CA ASN A 408 10.89 22.62 4.99
C ASN A 408 12.34 22.56 5.53
N TYR A 409 12.68 23.50 6.40
CA TYR A 409 13.95 23.55 7.11
C TYR A 409 14.21 22.32 8.01
N PRO A 410 13.20 21.67 8.62
CA PRO A 410 13.39 20.39 9.30
C PRO A 410 13.95 19.29 8.38
N PHE A 411 13.40 19.13 7.17
CA PHE A 411 13.94 18.22 6.14
C PHE A 411 15.36 18.62 5.75
N ARG A 412 15.60 19.90 5.44
CA ARG A 412 16.92 20.42 5.09
C ARG A 412 17.96 20.06 6.15
N LYS A 413 17.63 20.28 7.42
CA LYS A 413 18.51 19.99 8.56
C LYS A 413 18.80 18.49 8.65
N ALA A 414 17.78 17.64 8.56
CA ALA A 414 17.95 16.18 8.62
C ALA A 414 18.86 15.66 7.49
N LEU A 415 18.63 16.13 6.27
CA LEU A 415 19.44 15.80 5.10
C LEU A 415 20.91 16.23 5.28
N LEU A 416 21.15 17.49 5.67
CA LEU A 416 22.51 18.01 5.82
C LEU A 416 23.25 17.35 6.98
N ASP A 417 22.59 17.13 8.12
CA ASP A 417 23.20 16.48 9.27
C ASP A 417 23.63 15.05 8.96
N PHE A 418 22.82 14.29 8.20
CA PHE A 418 23.21 12.97 7.69
C PHE A 418 24.45 13.06 6.80
N LEU A 419 24.38 13.83 5.71
CA LEU A 419 25.44 13.90 4.70
C LEU A 419 26.78 14.44 5.24
N LEU A 420 26.73 15.27 6.28
CA LEU A 420 27.91 15.87 6.93
C LEU A 420 28.44 15.05 8.11
N GLY A 421 27.89 13.88 8.43
CA GLY A 421 28.42 13.09 9.54
C GLY A 421 27.95 13.52 10.93
N ARG A 422 27.02 14.49 11.03
CA ARG A 422 26.60 15.13 12.30
C ARG A 422 25.53 14.34 13.03
N ASP A 423 24.79 13.52 12.30
CA ASP A 423 23.68 12.72 12.81
C ASP A 423 23.61 11.39 12.07
N ASP A 424 23.22 10.31 12.72
CA ASP A 424 23.26 8.96 12.11
C ASP A 424 21.96 8.59 11.37
N GLY A 425 21.99 7.51 10.58
CA GLY A 425 20.84 7.10 9.78
C GLY A 425 19.59 6.73 10.58
N ILE A 426 19.76 6.19 11.81
CA ILE A 426 18.65 5.79 12.69
C ILE A 426 17.93 7.03 13.19
N HIS A 427 18.67 7.97 13.77
CA HIS A 427 18.08 9.19 14.30
C HIS A 427 17.53 10.09 13.19
N VAL A 428 18.19 10.16 12.03
CA VAL A 428 17.64 10.91 10.88
C VAL A 428 16.35 10.30 10.35
N MET A 429 16.22 8.97 10.25
CA MET A 429 14.95 8.37 9.82
C MET A 429 13.83 8.66 10.83
N ARG A 430 14.10 8.59 12.13
CA ARG A 430 13.13 8.97 13.19
C ARG A 430 12.68 10.44 13.07
N ARG A 431 13.58 11.36 12.72
CA ARG A 431 13.23 12.77 12.47
C ARG A 431 12.31 12.92 11.25
N LEU A 432 12.51 12.13 10.19
CA LEU A 432 11.67 12.17 8.99
C LEU A 432 10.30 11.52 9.23
N GLU A 433 10.27 10.42 9.99
CA GLU A 433 9.03 9.79 10.44
C GLU A 433 8.22 10.71 11.37
N SER A 434 8.88 11.46 12.24
CA SER A 434 8.22 12.49 13.07
C SER A 434 7.50 13.55 12.22
N LEU A 435 8.11 14.01 11.12
CA LEU A 435 7.45 14.91 10.17
C LEU A 435 6.25 14.22 9.50
N ARG A 436 6.42 12.97 9.04
CA ARG A 436 5.33 12.18 8.43
C ARG A 436 4.15 11.97 9.40
N GLU A 437 4.45 11.78 10.68
CA GLU A 437 3.47 11.59 11.75
C GLU A 437 2.74 12.90 12.09
N ASN A 438 3.48 14.00 12.24
CA ASN A 438 2.91 15.25 12.71
C ASN A 438 2.15 16.02 11.63
N TYR A 439 2.48 15.81 10.35
CA TYR A 439 1.99 16.65 9.25
C TYR A 439 0.78 15.95 8.62
N PRO A 440 -0.35 16.66 8.41
CA PRO A 440 -1.42 16.12 7.57
C PRO A 440 -0.86 15.70 6.22
N LYS A 441 -1.32 14.55 5.71
CA LYS A 441 -0.83 13.97 4.46
C LYS A 441 -0.82 14.98 3.31
N GLU A 442 -1.88 15.79 3.20
CA GLU A 442 -2.02 16.87 2.22
C GLU A 442 -0.90 17.93 2.33
N ASN A 443 -0.54 18.35 3.55
CA ASN A 443 0.53 19.31 3.80
C ASN A 443 1.92 18.67 3.62
N PHE A 444 2.13 17.45 4.10
CA PHE A 444 3.41 16.73 4.01
C PHE A 444 3.90 16.62 2.57
N TYR A 445 3.00 16.28 1.63
CA TYR A 445 3.33 16.21 0.19
C TYR A 445 3.38 17.57 -0.52
N ALA A 446 2.94 18.65 0.15
CA ALA A 446 3.02 20.01 -0.34
C ALA A 446 4.22 20.80 0.24
N MET A 447 4.97 20.26 1.20
CA MET A 447 6.09 20.96 1.84
C MET A 447 7.16 21.41 0.82
N MET A 448 7.67 22.64 0.94
CA MET A 448 8.71 23.19 0.06
C MET A 448 10.08 22.65 0.51
N ASN A 449 10.53 21.56 -0.12
CA ASN A 449 11.77 20.88 0.22
C ASN A 449 12.98 21.62 -0.38
N LEU A 450 13.68 22.40 0.44
CA LEU A 450 14.85 23.19 0.04
C LEU A 450 16.18 22.60 0.53
N ILE A 451 17.26 22.85 -0.21
CA ILE A 451 18.65 22.61 0.22
C ILE A 451 19.38 23.93 0.46
N GLY A 452 19.28 24.86 -0.50
CA GLY A 452 19.72 26.25 -0.38
C GLY A 452 18.54 27.23 -0.35
N SER A 453 18.80 28.44 0.08
CA SER A 453 17.92 29.61 -0.03
C SER A 453 18.74 30.89 0.11
N HIS A 454 18.09 32.04 -0.07
CA HIS A 454 18.68 33.36 0.11
C HIS A 454 19.13 33.73 1.54
N ASP A 455 18.82 32.93 2.56
CA ASP A 455 19.18 33.19 3.98
C ASP A 455 20.23 32.24 4.54
N VAL A 456 20.55 31.19 3.80
CA VAL A 456 21.52 30.17 4.22
C VAL A 456 22.73 30.15 3.29
N GLN A 457 23.85 29.61 3.80
CA GLN A 457 25.03 29.37 2.98
C GLN A 457 24.71 28.42 1.81
N ARG A 458 25.42 28.58 0.69
CA ARG A 458 25.22 27.74 -0.50
C ARG A 458 25.47 26.27 -0.19
N ALA A 459 24.64 25.40 -0.78
CA ALA A 459 24.64 23.98 -0.50
C ALA A 459 26.01 23.32 -0.70
N VAL A 460 26.67 23.57 -1.84
CA VAL A 460 27.98 22.96 -2.13
C VAL A 460 29.08 23.46 -1.18
N THR A 461 29.01 24.71 -0.74
CA THR A 461 29.98 25.30 0.20
C THR A 461 29.89 24.61 1.56
N LEU A 462 28.67 24.35 2.04
CA LEU A 462 28.43 23.56 3.25
C LEU A 462 28.87 22.10 3.09
N LEU A 463 28.46 21.46 2.01
CA LEU A 463 28.71 20.03 1.75
C LEU A 463 30.19 19.72 1.46
N GLY A 464 30.94 20.69 0.94
CA GLY A 464 32.39 20.63 0.81
C GLY A 464 33.14 20.98 2.10
N GLU A 465 32.43 21.26 3.20
CA GLU A 465 33.00 21.61 4.51
C GLU A 465 34.00 22.78 4.42
N ALA A 466 33.59 23.85 3.73
CA ALA A 466 34.36 25.08 3.72
C ALA A 466 34.57 25.59 5.15
N ALA A 467 35.80 26.03 5.47
CA ALA A 467 36.09 26.60 6.77
C ALA A 467 35.26 27.88 6.97
N TYR A 468 34.48 27.91 8.04
CA TYR A 468 33.68 29.05 8.46
C TYR A 468 33.76 29.16 9.99
N TYR A 469 33.92 30.37 10.49
CA TYR A 469 33.90 30.69 11.90
C TYR A 469 33.02 31.92 12.13
N ASP A 470 32.46 32.03 13.32
CA ASP A 470 31.59 33.17 13.63
C ASP A 470 32.40 34.48 13.63
N GLY A 471 31.86 35.51 12.96
CA GLY A 471 32.57 36.76 12.73
C GLY A 471 33.63 36.76 11.61
N MET A 472 33.69 35.73 10.75
CA MET A 472 34.60 35.69 9.60
C MET A 472 34.51 36.97 8.74
N PRO A 473 35.62 37.69 8.49
CA PRO A 473 35.58 38.96 7.76
C PRO A 473 34.98 38.83 6.36
N ALA A 474 34.22 39.85 5.95
CA ALA A 474 33.56 39.91 4.64
C ALA A 474 34.54 39.64 3.47
N VAL A 475 35.74 40.24 3.51
CA VAL A 475 36.77 40.04 2.47
C VAL A 475 37.28 38.60 2.40
N GLU A 476 37.30 37.88 3.53
CA GLU A 476 37.73 36.49 3.59
C GLU A 476 36.65 35.57 3.03
N GLN A 477 35.38 35.82 3.39
CA GLN A 477 34.23 35.12 2.82
C GLN A 477 34.13 35.31 1.30
N SER A 478 34.33 36.53 0.80
CA SER A 478 34.33 36.84 -0.64
C SER A 478 35.41 36.07 -1.39
N ARG A 479 36.65 36.01 -0.86
CA ARG A 479 37.79 35.41 -1.56
C ARG A 479 37.91 33.90 -1.42
N SER A 480 37.33 33.33 -0.37
CA SER A 480 37.43 31.89 -0.10
C SER A 480 36.72 31.07 -1.19
N ARG A 481 37.37 29.97 -1.59
CA ARG A 481 36.90 29.00 -2.58
C ARG A 481 37.22 27.60 -2.09
N LEU A 482 36.41 26.62 -2.47
CA LEU A 482 36.69 25.23 -2.14
C LEU A 482 38.00 24.77 -2.81
N SER A 483 38.81 24.00 -2.07
CA SER A 483 39.90 23.22 -2.67
C SER A 483 39.34 22.13 -3.60
N ASP A 484 40.18 21.55 -4.46
CA ASP A 484 39.72 20.52 -5.41
C ASP A 484 39.15 19.27 -4.72
N GLU A 485 39.75 18.83 -3.61
CA GLU A 485 39.23 17.72 -2.80
C GLU A 485 37.89 18.06 -2.13
N GLN A 486 37.78 19.25 -1.52
CA GLN A 486 36.51 19.71 -0.94
C GLN A 486 35.42 19.85 -2.01
N ARG A 487 35.77 20.34 -3.20
CA ARG A 487 34.83 20.46 -4.33
C ARG A 487 34.37 19.08 -4.79
N LYS A 488 35.27 18.10 -4.86
CA LYS A 488 34.93 16.71 -5.21
C LYS A 488 33.95 16.09 -4.21
N VAL A 489 34.23 16.20 -2.91
CA VAL A 489 33.34 15.71 -1.83
C VAL A 489 32.01 16.46 -1.83
N GLY A 490 32.05 17.79 -1.92
CA GLY A 490 30.88 18.66 -1.96
C GLY A 490 29.97 18.35 -3.14
N ARG A 491 30.53 18.07 -4.33
CA ARG A 491 29.77 17.62 -5.50
C ARG A 491 29.13 16.25 -5.28
N ALA A 492 29.85 15.27 -4.74
CA ALA A 492 29.30 13.94 -4.47
C ALA A 492 28.11 14.02 -3.50
N ARG A 493 28.27 14.76 -2.40
CA ARG A 493 27.19 15.02 -1.44
C ARG A 493 26.05 15.84 -2.03
N LEU A 494 26.32 16.82 -2.89
CA LEU A 494 25.27 17.59 -3.56
C LEU A 494 24.43 16.71 -4.50
N ARG A 495 25.04 15.74 -5.18
CA ARG A 495 24.30 14.74 -5.97
C ARG A 495 23.38 13.90 -5.10
N MET A 496 23.86 13.43 -3.94
CA MET A 496 23.02 12.72 -2.97
C MET A 496 21.88 13.60 -2.45
N ALA A 497 22.18 14.86 -2.11
CA ALA A 497 21.20 15.82 -1.65
C ALA A 497 20.10 16.08 -2.70
N ALA A 498 20.49 16.28 -3.97
CA ALA A 498 19.57 16.47 -5.07
C ALA A 498 18.72 15.22 -5.34
N LEU A 499 19.32 14.02 -5.31
CA LEU A 499 18.58 12.77 -5.44
C LEU A 499 17.52 12.66 -4.34
N TRP A 500 17.91 12.86 -3.09
CA TRP A 500 17.00 12.83 -1.95
C TRP A 500 15.88 13.87 -2.08
N GLN A 501 16.22 15.10 -2.44
CA GLN A 501 15.25 16.17 -2.66
C GLN A 501 14.20 15.79 -3.72
N MET A 502 14.60 15.08 -4.78
CA MET A 502 13.70 14.68 -5.87
C MET A 502 12.90 13.40 -5.57
N THR A 503 13.32 12.59 -4.59
CA THR A 503 12.67 11.30 -4.26
C THR A 503 11.90 11.32 -2.93
N TYR A 504 12.05 12.34 -2.09
CA TYR A 504 11.26 12.51 -0.85
C TYR A 504 9.89 13.14 -1.14
N PRO A 505 8.84 12.83 -0.35
CA PRO A 505 7.55 13.54 -0.41
C PRO A 505 7.70 15.05 -0.17
N GLY A 506 6.89 15.86 -0.85
CA GLY A 506 7.02 17.33 -0.86
C GLY A 506 7.48 17.86 -2.21
N VAL A 507 7.48 19.18 -2.36
CA VAL A 507 7.81 19.91 -3.59
C VAL A 507 9.30 20.29 -3.57
N PRO A 508 10.14 19.72 -4.45
CA PRO A 508 11.56 20.09 -4.52
C PRO A 508 11.69 21.56 -4.90
N CYS A 509 12.43 22.34 -4.11
CA CYS A 509 12.76 23.73 -4.41
C CYS A 509 14.26 23.91 -4.62
N ILE A 510 14.64 24.22 -5.86
CA ILE A 510 16.03 24.50 -6.25
C ILE A 510 16.29 25.99 -6.12
N TYR A 511 17.30 26.38 -5.35
CA TYR A 511 17.74 27.77 -5.27
C TYR A 511 18.70 28.07 -6.42
N TYR A 512 18.43 29.14 -7.19
CA TYR A 512 19.15 29.42 -8.44
C TYR A 512 20.67 29.33 -8.27
N GLY A 513 21.33 28.48 -9.05
CA GLY A 513 22.78 28.27 -8.98
C GLY A 513 23.21 27.02 -8.22
N ASP A 514 22.35 26.42 -7.38
CA ASP A 514 22.68 25.16 -6.72
C ASP A 514 22.84 24.02 -7.74
N GLU A 515 22.07 24.04 -8.84
CA GLU A 515 22.15 23.06 -9.92
C GLU A 515 23.46 23.15 -10.73
N ILE A 516 24.20 24.24 -10.61
CA ILE A 516 25.54 24.42 -11.19
C ILE A 516 26.64 24.46 -10.13
N ALA A 517 26.32 23.99 -8.91
CA ALA A 517 27.23 23.95 -7.77
C ALA A 517 27.87 25.31 -7.46
N MET A 518 27.09 26.38 -7.44
CA MET A 518 27.58 27.73 -7.15
C MET A 518 28.00 27.87 -5.68
N GLU A 519 29.22 28.36 -5.46
CA GLU A 519 29.80 28.55 -4.13
C GLU A 519 29.38 29.90 -3.51
N GLY A 520 29.17 29.96 -2.19
CA GLY A 520 28.84 31.19 -1.48
C GLY A 520 28.62 30.98 0.03
N PHE A 521 29.17 31.88 0.84
CA PHE A 521 28.95 31.91 2.30
C PHE A 521 27.59 32.55 2.63
N LYS A 522 27.45 33.15 3.81
CA LYS A 522 26.19 33.77 4.24
C LYS A 522 25.91 35.04 3.42
N ASP A 523 24.71 35.59 3.60
CA ASP A 523 24.31 36.87 3.05
C ASP A 523 25.41 37.93 3.22
N PRO A 524 25.84 38.61 2.14
CA PRO A 524 25.26 38.62 0.79
C PRO A 524 25.87 37.63 -0.22
N TYR A 525 26.87 36.82 0.16
CA TYR A 525 27.60 35.95 -0.77
C TYR A 525 26.81 34.74 -1.28
N ASN A 526 25.73 34.35 -0.60
CA ASN A 526 24.76 33.38 -1.12
C ASN A 526 23.89 33.95 -2.25
N ARG A 527 23.93 35.26 -2.51
CA ARG A 527 23.18 35.98 -3.56
C ARG A 527 24.11 36.47 -4.69
N ARG A 528 25.14 35.69 -5.01
CA ARG A 528 26.01 35.94 -6.17
C ARG A 528 25.23 35.89 -7.49
N PRO A 529 25.62 36.67 -8.51
CA PRO A 529 25.03 36.57 -9.84
C PRO A 529 25.18 35.15 -10.41
N TYR A 530 24.15 34.67 -11.10
CA TYR A 530 24.16 33.35 -11.73
C TYR A 530 25.25 33.27 -12.80
N ASP A 531 26.07 32.21 -12.74
CA ASP A 531 27.16 32.00 -13.69
C ASP A 531 26.68 31.24 -14.95
N TRP A 532 26.21 32.00 -15.94
CA TRP A 532 25.73 31.47 -17.22
C TRP A 532 26.84 30.87 -18.10
N GLU A 533 28.10 31.29 -17.93
CA GLU A 533 29.23 30.89 -18.78
C GLU A 533 30.13 29.82 -18.14
N GLY A 534 30.32 29.88 -16.81
CA GLY A 534 31.30 29.08 -16.06
C GLY A 534 30.73 28.08 -15.05
N GLY A 535 29.40 27.96 -14.93
CA GLY A 535 28.75 27.02 -14.02
C GLY A 535 29.02 25.54 -14.32
N ASP A 536 28.90 24.66 -13.31
CA ASP A 536 29.10 23.22 -13.47
C ASP A 536 28.00 22.56 -14.32
N THR A 537 28.25 22.40 -15.61
CA THR A 537 27.32 21.76 -16.53
C THR A 537 27.10 20.29 -16.23
N ALA A 538 28.08 19.58 -15.64
CA ALA A 538 27.91 18.18 -15.29
C ALA A 538 26.94 18.01 -14.11
N MET A 539 27.01 18.90 -13.11
CA MET A 539 26.01 18.94 -12.04
C MET A 539 24.63 19.29 -12.58
N ARG A 540 24.55 20.25 -13.50
CA ARG A 540 23.29 20.65 -14.14
C ARG A 540 22.60 19.47 -14.81
N GLU A 541 23.36 18.59 -15.48
CA GLU A 541 22.78 17.39 -16.09
C GLU A 541 22.35 16.32 -15.09
N VAL A 542 22.99 16.24 -13.92
CA VAL A 542 22.48 15.41 -12.83
C VAL A 542 21.13 15.94 -12.37
N PHE A 543 21.01 17.24 -12.07
CA PHE A 543 19.74 17.84 -11.67
C PHE A 543 18.65 17.65 -12.73
N ARG A 544 18.96 17.93 -14.01
CA ARG A 544 18.02 17.72 -15.11
C ARG A 544 17.54 16.27 -15.17
N SER A 545 18.44 15.29 -15.06
CA SER A 545 18.08 13.88 -15.13
C SER A 545 17.20 13.45 -13.95
N LEU A 546 17.52 13.93 -12.73
CA LEU A 546 16.73 13.65 -11.52
C LEU A 546 15.33 14.29 -11.60
N ILE A 547 15.23 15.53 -12.09
CA ILE A 547 13.95 16.23 -12.27
C ILE A 547 13.11 15.52 -13.34
N GLN A 548 13.71 15.11 -14.45
CA GLN A 548 13.01 14.35 -15.49
C GLN A 548 12.48 13.02 -14.96
N MET A 549 13.28 12.30 -14.17
CA MET A 549 12.86 11.07 -13.49
C MET A 549 11.66 11.33 -12.58
N ARG A 550 11.73 12.35 -11.71
CA ARG A 550 10.58 12.72 -10.86
C ARG A 550 9.34 13.09 -11.68
N ASN A 551 9.50 13.87 -12.74
CA ASN A 551 8.38 14.34 -13.56
C ASN A 551 7.71 13.22 -14.36
N ALA A 552 8.46 12.18 -14.73
CA ALA A 552 7.95 11.04 -15.49
C ALA A 552 7.19 10.01 -14.62
N HIS A 553 7.42 10.00 -13.31
CA HIS A 553 6.95 8.94 -12.42
C HIS A 553 6.12 9.48 -11.25
N ALA A 554 4.84 9.14 -11.23
CA ALA A 554 3.90 9.57 -10.18
C ALA A 554 4.32 9.05 -8.79
N ALA A 555 4.96 7.87 -8.71
CA ALA A 555 5.42 7.32 -7.44
C ALA A 555 6.40 8.26 -6.71
N LEU A 556 7.26 8.97 -7.44
CA LEU A 556 8.20 9.94 -6.85
C LEU A 556 7.52 11.24 -6.42
N GLN A 557 6.29 11.51 -6.87
CA GLN A 557 5.51 12.70 -6.53
C GLN A 557 4.53 12.40 -5.41
N THR A 558 3.57 11.49 -5.65
CA THR A 558 2.44 11.18 -4.76
C THR A 558 2.37 9.72 -4.31
N GLY A 559 3.39 8.91 -4.59
CA GLY A 559 3.49 7.54 -4.07
C GLY A 559 3.79 7.49 -2.57
N GLU A 560 3.33 6.43 -1.90
CA GLU A 560 3.53 6.17 -0.47
C GLU A 560 5.02 6.17 -0.12
N PHE A 561 5.37 6.73 1.05
CA PHE A 561 6.72 6.70 1.60
C PHE A 561 6.85 5.57 2.62
N LEU A 562 7.76 4.63 2.35
CA LEU A 562 8.02 3.46 3.20
C LEU A 562 9.50 3.43 3.61
N PRO A 563 9.85 3.67 4.88
CA PRO A 563 11.21 3.39 5.38
C PRO A 563 11.55 1.92 5.17
N LEU A 564 12.74 1.62 4.63
CA LEU A 564 13.22 0.25 4.41
C LEU A 564 14.41 -0.12 5.29
N HIS A 565 15.32 0.83 5.49
CA HIS A 565 16.58 0.57 6.19
C HIS A 565 17.12 1.84 6.82
N GLU A 566 17.67 1.67 8.02
CA GLU A 566 18.29 2.72 8.81
C GLU A 566 19.45 2.12 9.60
N GLU A 567 20.67 2.53 9.24
CA GLU A 567 21.90 2.20 9.94
C GLU A 567 22.81 3.42 9.92
N ARG A 568 23.79 3.46 10.82
CA ARG A 568 24.69 4.60 11.07
C ARG A 568 25.02 5.46 9.84
N ASP A 569 25.49 4.84 8.75
CA ASP A 569 25.93 5.52 7.52
C ASP A 569 25.04 5.25 6.29
N VAL A 570 23.97 4.45 6.46
CA VAL A 570 23.11 4.04 5.35
C VAL A 570 21.65 4.23 5.69
N ILE A 571 20.91 4.86 4.79
CA ILE A 571 19.45 4.94 4.86
C ILE A 571 18.87 4.51 3.52
N ALA A 572 17.69 3.88 3.56
CA ALA A 572 16.92 3.57 2.38
C ALA A 572 15.41 3.68 2.64
N TYR A 573 14.68 4.17 1.65
CA TYR A 573 13.22 4.23 1.67
C TYR A 573 12.66 3.96 0.27
N ALA A 574 11.42 3.48 0.21
CA ALA A 574 10.68 3.27 -1.02
C ALA A 574 9.63 4.35 -1.27
N ARG A 575 9.36 4.58 -2.55
CA ARG A 575 8.23 5.35 -3.07
C ARG A 575 7.37 4.44 -3.92
N VAL A 576 6.11 4.20 -3.51
CA VAL A 576 5.29 3.11 -4.05
C VAL A 576 3.90 3.61 -4.46
N ILE A 577 3.47 3.21 -5.66
CA ILE A 577 2.08 3.23 -6.12
C ILE A 577 1.68 1.78 -6.43
N ARG A 578 0.55 1.36 -5.87
CA ARG A 578 0.04 0.00 -5.99
C ARG A 578 -1.46 0.01 -6.23
N SER A 579 -1.97 -1.01 -6.91
CA SER A 579 -3.40 -1.16 -7.21
C SER A 579 -4.01 -0.02 -8.04
N GLY A 580 -3.18 0.67 -8.83
CA GLY A 580 -3.59 1.76 -9.71
C GLY A 580 -3.93 3.06 -8.99
N ARG A 581 -3.50 3.23 -7.72
CA ARG A 581 -3.84 4.40 -6.89
C ARG A 581 -2.65 4.97 -6.14
N ASP A 582 -2.54 6.30 -6.13
CA ASP A 582 -1.53 7.03 -5.34
C ASP A 582 -1.92 7.17 -3.85
N ALA A 583 -1.09 7.83 -3.04
CA ALA A 583 -1.29 7.97 -1.59
C ALA A 583 -2.58 8.73 -1.19
N PHE A 584 -3.24 9.39 -2.16
CA PHE A 584 -4.49 10.13 -2.01
C PHE A 584 -5.69 9.40 -2.63
N GLY A 585 -5.48 8.19 -3.15
CA GLY A 585 -6.49 7.37 -3.81
C GLY A 585 -6.79 7.77 -5.26
N GLY A 586 -6.02 8.71 -5.83
CA GLY A 586 -6.12 9.16 -7.22
C GLY A 586 -5.57 8.11 -8.18
N ALA A 587 -6.10 8.03 -9.41
CA ALA A 587 -5.65 7.03 -10.37
C ALA A 587 -4.21 7.30 -10.82
N ALA A 588 -3.34 6.31 -10.66
CA ALA A 588 -1.94 6.39 -11.05
C ALA A 588 -1.40 5.01 -11.48
N LYS A 589 -0.34 5.00 -12.28
CA LYS A 589 0.29 3.75 -12.72
C LYS A 589 1.06 3.13 -11.55
N ASP A 590 0.93 1.82 -11.38
CA ASP A 590 1.74 1.03 -10.47
C ASP A 590 3.24 1.21 -10.77
N GLU A 591 3.97 1.74 -9.80
CA GLU A 591 5.40 2.02 -9.89
C GLU A 591 6.01 1.94 -8.50
N ALA A 592 7.23 1.40 -8.40
CA ALA A 592 7.97 1.34 -7.15
C ALA A 592 9.43 1.75 -7.37
N PHE A 593 9.93 2.62 -6.50
CA PHE A 593 11.31 3.09 -6.50
C PHE A 593 11.90 2.94 -5.11
N ILE A 594 13.20 2.65 -5.02
CA ILE A 594 13.95 2.65 -3.77
C ILE A 594 15.07 3.68 -3.90
N ALA A 595 15.10 4.65 -3.01
CA ALA A 595 16.20 5.58 -2.85
C ALA A 595 17.06 5.13 -1.67
N ALA A 596 18.35 4.92 -1.90
CA ALA A 596 19.30 4.47 -0.89
C ALA A 596 20.58 5.31 -0.92
N PHE A 597 21.10 5.66 0.26
CA PHE A 597 22.20 6.61 0.40
C PHE A 597 23.27 6.06 1.33
N ASN A 598 24.52 6.06 0.88
CA ASN A 598 25.69 5.77 1.69
C ASN A 598 26.53 7.03 1.85
N ARG A 599 26.54 7.58 3.07
CA ARG A 599 27.33 8.78 3.37
C ARG A 599 28.79 8.50 3.71
N ASN A 600 29.19 7.24 3.89
CA ASN A 600 30.55 6.88 4.27
C ASN A 600 31.52 7.32 3.17
N SER A 601 32.67 7.90 3.55
CA SER A 601 33.64 8.44 2.60
C SER A 601 34.54 7.41 1.93
N SER A 602 34.62 6.19 2.48
CA SER A 602 35.59 5.17 2.06
C SER A 602 35.01 3.77 1.92
N GLU A 603 33.97 3.43 2.68
CA GLU A 603 33.43 2.07 2.74
C GLU A 603 32.22 1.88 1.84
N THR A 604 32.19 0.73 1.16
CA THR A 604 31.02 0.25 0.43
C THR A 604 30.16 -0.56 1.37
N HIS A 605 28.87 -0.26 1.45
CA HIS A 605 27.92 -1.01 2.28
C HIS A 605 27.02 -1.88 1.41
N THR A 606 26.72 -3.10 1.88
CA THR A 606 25.68 -3.94 1.27
C THR A 606 24.56 -4.12 2.28
N VAL A 607 23.35 -3.73 1.90
CA VAL A 607 22.17 -3.76 2.77
C VAL A 607 21.11 -4.69 2.19
N GLU A 608 20.38 -5.34 3.08
CA GLU A 608 19.23 -6.18 2.75
C GLU A 608 17.95 -5.40 3.02
N LEU A 609 17.12 -5.24 1.99
CA LEU A 609 15.92 -4.41 2.00
C LEU A 609 14.68 -5.30 1.86
N ASN A 610 13.80 -5.28 2.85
CA ASN A 610 12.53 -6.00 2.79
C ASN A 610 11.53 -5.23 1.91
N VAL A 611 11.11 -5.86 0.82
CA VAL A 611 10.16 -5.36 -0.18
C VAL A 611 8.94 -6.26 -0.34
N SER A 612 8.80 -7.28 0.52
CA SER A 612 7.79 -8.36 0.44
C SER A 612 6.33 -7.89 0.43
N ASP A 613 6.10 -6.66 0.91
CA ASP A 613 4.79 -6.02 1.02
C ASP A 613 4.40 -5.18 -0.22
N PHE A 614 5.33 -4.92 -1.14
CA PHE A 614 5.05 -4.09 -2.33
C PHE A 614 5.74 -4.48 -3.65
N ALA A 615 6.81 -5.28 -3.66
CA ALA A 615 7.49 -5.69 -4.89
C ALA A 615 8.04 -7.13 -4.89
N ASP A 616 8.13 -7.72 -6.08
CA ASP A 616 8.77 -8.99 -6.41
C ASP A 616 9.49 -8.87 -7.78
N GLY A 617 10.33 -9.81 -8.17
CA GLY A 617 11.04 -9.76 -9.46
C GLY A 617 12.39 -9.06 -9.34
N THR A 618 12.62 -7.95 -10.06
CA THR A 618 13.96 -7.32 -10.12
C THR A 618 13.89 -5.81 -10.01
N PHE A 619 14.93 -5.22 -9.43
CA PHE A 619 15.20 -3.79 -9.46
C PHE A 619 16.44 -3.50 -10.30
N VAL A 620 16.46 -2.34 -10.96
CA VAL A 620 17.63 -1.86 -11.72
C VAL A 620 17.92 -0.41 -11.36
N ASP A 621 19.14 0.05 -11.63
CA ASP A 621 19.47 1.47 -11.52
C ASP A 621 18.69 2.28 -12.56
N ALA A 622 17.93 3.29 -12.10
CA ALA A 622 17.05 4.11 -12.91
C ALA A 622 17.78 4.98 -13.95
N PHE A 623 19.09 5.20 -13.80
CA PHE A 623 19.91 6.04 -14.69
C PHE A 623 20.82 5.24 -15.63
N GLY A 624 20.65 3.91 -15.72
CA GLY A 624 21.20 3.09 -16.79
C GLY A 624 22.70 2.79 -16.65
N SER A 625 23.02 1.83 -15.78
CA SER A 625 24.29 1.08 -15.80
C SER A 625 24.33 -0.12 -14.83
N GLY A 626 23.28 -0.32 -14.02
CA GLY A 626 23.26 -1.34 -12.97
C GLY A 626 22.88 -2.74 -13.45
N THR A 627 23.51 -3.75 -12.85
CA THR A 627 23.06 -5.15 -12.91
C THR A 627 21.67 -5.26 -12.29
N ALA A 628 20.77 -6.04 -12.90
CA ALA A 628 19.47 -6.36 -12.30
C ALA A 628 19.67 -7.05 -10.94
N ILE A 629 19.04 -6.50 -9.91
CA ILE A 629 19.09 -6.99 -8.54
C ILE A 629 17.79 -7.78 -8.29
N PRO A 630 17.84 -9.11 -8.15
CA PRO A 630 16.64 -9.90 -7.93
C PRO A 630 16.13 -9.75 -6.50
N VAL A 631 14.82 -9.74 -6.37
CA VAL A 631 14.11 -9.96 -5.11
C VAL A 631 14.08 -11.45 -4.85
N VAL A 632 14.55 -11.88 -3.68
CA VAL A 632 14.55 -13.28 -3.26
C VAL A 632 13.84 -13.35 -1.92
N ARG A 633 12.70 -14.06 -1.87
CA ARG A 633 11.81 -14.14 -0.69
C ARG A 633 11.44 -12.77 -0.13
N GLY A 634 11.13 -11.84 -1.02
CA GLY A 634 10.76 -10.48 -0.65
C GLY A 634 11.89 -9.63 -0.10
N ASN A 635 13.16 -10.07 -0.21
CA ASN A 635 14.33 -9.28 0.16
C ASN A 635 15.18 -8.95 -1.06
N LEU A 636 15.71 -7.73 -1.08
CA LEU A 636 16.59 -7.19 -2.11
C LEU A 636 17.95 -6.84 -1.50
N LYS A 637 19.05 -7.34 -2.07
CA LYS A 637 20.41 -7.01 -1.61
C LYS A 637 21.05 -5.92 -2.49
N ALA A 638 21.22 -4.72 -1.94
CA ALA A 638 21.77 -3.57 -2.66
C ALA A 638 23.16 -3.20 -2.13
N THR A 639 24.11 -2.96 -3.04
CA THR A 639 25.49 -2.55 -2.71
C THR A 639 25.71 -1.09 -3.10
N LEU A 640 26.04 -0.26 -2.10
CA LEU A 640 26.14 1.19 -2.21
C LEU A 640 27.61 1.65 -2.11
N PRO A 641 28.18 2.26 -3.16
CA PRO A 641 29.53 2.82 -3.10
C PRO A 641 29.66 3.97 -2.08
N PRO A 642 30.88 4.35 -1.67
CA PRO A 642 31.11 5.49 -0.78
C PRO A 642 30.61 6.80 -1.40
N LEU A 643 30.02 7.68 -0.58
CA LEU A 643 29.45 8.98 -0.97
C LEU A 643 28.52 8.90 -2.19
N ALA A 644 27.70 7.85 -2.25
CA ALA A 644 26.80 7.61 -3.37
C ALA A 644 25.35 7.44 -2.90
N GLY A 645 24.45 7.93 -3.75
CA GLY A 645 23.03 7.62 -3.69
C GLY A 645 22.63 6.82 -4.92
N MET A 646 21.74 5.86 -4.74
CA MET A 646 21.19 5.03 -5.83
C MET A 646 19.67 5.19 -5.85
N LEU A 647 19.12 5.23 -7.07
CA LEU A 647 17.69 5.13 -7.30
C LEU A 647 17.43 3.83 -8.06
N LEU A 648 16.81 2.88 -7.39
CA LEU A 648 16.45 1.60 -7.96
C LEU A 648 15.00 1.64 -8.43
N GLU A 649 14.76 1.41 -9.71
CA GLU A 649 13.44 1.29 -10.31
C GLU A 649 13.01 -0.18 -10.30
N HIS A 650 11.77 -0.45 -9.88
CA HIS A 650 11.18 -1.77 -9.99
C HIS A 650 10.87 -2.12 -11.44
N HIS A 651 11.56 -3.12 -11.98
CA HIS A 651 11.32 -3.62 -13.33
C HIS A 651 10.46 -4.87 -13.24
N ARG A 652 9.17 -4.72 -13.56
CA ARG A 652 8.29 -5.86 -13.77
C ARG A 652 8.69 -6.57 -15.06
N ALA A 653 8.98 -7.87 -14.96
CA ALA A 653 9.21 -8.68 -16.14
C ALA A 653 8.00 -8.62 -17.07
N PRO A 654 8.19 -8.65 -18.40
CA PRO A 654 7.07 -8.76 -19.34
C PRO A 654 6.22 -9.98 -18.99
N ARG A 655 4.90 -9.79 -18.94
CA ARG A 655 3.97 -10.86 -18.59
C ARG A 655 4.10 -12.02 -19.58
N LYS A 656 4.32 -13.22 -19.05
CA LYS A 656 4.37 -14.49 -19.78
C LYS A 656 3.01 -15.18 -19.83
N HIS A 657 2.09 -14.83 -18.93
CA HIS A 657 0.80 -15.48 -18.79
C HIS A 657 -0.35 -14.50 -18.95
N ALA A 658 -1.38 -14.90 -19.70
CA ALA A 658 -2.64 -14.17 -19.76
C ALA A 658 -3.30 -14.17 -18.38
N ARG A 659 -3.84 -13.01 -17.99
CA ARG A 659 -4.54 -12.84 -16.72
C ARG A 659 -5.97 -13.30 -16.85
N LYS A 660 -6.44 -14.02 -15.85
CA LYS A 660 -7.81 -14.52 -15.77
C LYS A 660 -8.41 -14.19 -14.40
N ALA A 661 -9.73 -14.09 -14.38
CA ALA A 661 -10.53 -14.04 -13.17
C ALA A 661 -11.48 -15.25 -13.12
N GLY A 662 -11.78 -15.74 -11.92
CA GLY A 662 -12.73 -16.81 -11.73
C GLY A 662 -13.49 -16.74 -10.43
N VAL A 663 -14.47 -17.64 -10.32
CA VAL A 663 -15.30 -17.80 -9.13
C VAL A 663 -15.19 -19.22 -8.60
N LEU A 664 -15.01 -19.35 -7.29
CA LEU A 664 -15.13 -20.60 -6.56
C LEU A 664 -16.59 -20.78 -6.12
N LEU A 665 -17.26 -21.79 -6.69
CA LEU A 665 -18.61 -22.20 -6.31
C LEU A 665 -18.79 -23.68 -6.60
N HIS A 666 -18.97 -24.50 -5.57
CA HIS A 666 -19.19 -25.93 -5.78
C HIS A 666 -20.60 -26.21 -6.33
N ILE A 667 -20.75 -27.31 -7.07
CA ILE A 667 -22.01 -27.66 -7.75
C ILE A 667 -23.16 -27.82 -6.74
N THR A 668 -22.90 -28.40 -5.55
CA THR A 668 -23.91 -28.56 -4.50
C THR A 668 -24.53 -27.23 -4.05
N SER A 669 -23.77 -26.15 -4.17
CA SER A 669 -24.16 -24.81 -3.73
C SER A 669 -24.99 -24.06 -4.77
N LEU A 670 -25.15 -24.58 -5.99
CA LEU A 670 -26.05 -23.96 -6.97
C LEU A 670 -27.51 -24.03 -6.49
N PRO A 671 -28.36 -23.04 -6.86
CA PRO A 671 -29.78 -23.13 -6.59
C PRO A 671 -30.37 -24.38 -7.26
N SER A 672 -31.31 -25.05 -6.60
CA SER A 672 -32.05 -26.16 -7.22
C SER A 672 -33.40 -26.35 -6.58
N LYS A 673 -34.42 -26.62 -7.41
CA LYS A 673 -35.75 -27.04 -6.95
C LYS A 673 -35.76 -28.46 -6.36
N TYR A 674 -34.68 -29.23 -6.55
CA TYR A 674 -34.49 -30.58 -6.03
C TYR A 674 -33.73 -30.64 -4.70
N GLY A 675 -33.42 -29.49 -4.10
CA GLY A 675 -32.85 -29.36 -2.76
C GLY A 675 -31.33 -29.22 -2.68
N CYS A 676 -30.60 -29.63 -3.71
CA CYS A 676 -29.15 -29.49 -3.84
C CYS A 676 -28.82 -29.16 -5.30
N GLY A 677 -27.82 -28.32 -5.53
CA GLY A 677 -27.37 -27.99 -6.87
C GLY A 677 -26.93 -29.22 -7.68
N ASP A 678 -27.18 -29.19 -8.98
CA ASP A 678 -26.98 -30.28 -9.92
C ASP A 678 -26.52 -29.75 -11.29
N LEU A 679 -26.29 -30.65 -12.24
CA LEU A 679 -25.83 -30.35 -13.60
C LEU A 679 -26.96 -29.86 -14.53
N GLY A 680 -28.07 -29.42 -13.94
CA GLY A 680 -29.24 -28.93 -14.65
C GLY A 680 -29.16 -27.45 -15.02
N LYS A 681 -30.32 -26.87 -15.33
CA LYS A 681 -30.48 -25.49 -15.84
C LYS A 681 -29.66 -24.43 -15.08
N GLU A 682 -29.60 -24.51 -13.76
CA GLU A 682 -28.94 -23.49 -12.93
C GLU A 682 -27.42 -23.51 -13.08
N ALA A 683 -26.80 -24.66 -13.41
CA ALA A 683 -25.38 -24.72 -13.75
C ALA A 683 -25.07 -24.01 -15.07
N TYR A 684 -25.90 -24.21 -16.09
CA TYR A 684 -25.79 -23.48 -17.38
C TYR A 684 -26.01 -21.97 -17.20
N ALA A 685 -27.01 -21.61 -16.39
CA ALA A 685 -27.24 -20.21 -16.03
C ALA A 685 -26.02 -19.64 -15.29
N PHE A 686 -25.40 -20.38 -14.38
CA PHE A 686 -24.20 -19.89 -13.70
C PHE A 686 -23.04 -19.67 -14.68
N VAL A 687 -22.81 -20.57 -15.64
CA VAL A 687 -21.84 -20.36 -16.73
C VAL A 687 -22.14 -19.07 -17.52
N ASP A 688 -23.40 -18.82 -17.86
CA ASP A 688 -23.79 -17.58 -18.55
C ASP A 688 -23.52 -16.33 -17.70
N PHE A 689 -23.77 -16.40 -16.40
CA PHE A 689 -23.45 -15.31 -15.47
C PHE A 689 -21.95 -15.05 -15.39
N LEU A 690 -21.12 -16.11 -15.32
CA LEU A 690 -19.66 -15.96 -15.32
C LEU A 690 -19.17 -15.27 -16.59
N ALA A 691 -19.66 -15.68 -17.76
CA ALA A 691 -19.31 -15.06 -19.03
C ALA A 691 -19.75 -13.59 -19.09
N GLU A 692 -20.96 -13.27 -18.61
CA GLU A 692 -21.45 -11.88 -18.52
C GLU A 692 -20.57 -11.03 -17.59
N ALA A 693 -20.17 -11.58 -16.45
CA ALA A 693 -19.34 -10.95 -15.44
C ALA A 693 -17.85 -10.83 -15.83
N GLY A 694 -17.46 -11.28 -17.03
CA GLY A 694 -16.07 -11.26 -17.47
C GLY A 694 -15.17 -12.24 -16.71
N GLN A 695 -15.73 -13.31 -16.18
CA GLN A 695 -14.97 -14.41 -15.59
C GLN A 695 -14.62 -15.41 -16.69
N SER A 696 -13.47 -16.07 -16.58
CA SER A 696 -13.04 -17.12 -17.51
C SER A 696 -12.71 -18.44 -16.82
N ILE A 697 -12.78 -18.49 -15.48
CA ILE A 697 -12.56 -19.70 -14.69
C ILE A 697 -13.76 -19.95 -13.76
N TRP A 698 -14.23 -21.20 -13.71
CA TRP A 698 -15.11 -21.70 -12.67
C TRP A 698 -14.38 -22.76 -11.87
N GLN A 699 -14.07 -22.47 -10.61
CA GLN A 699 -13.48 -23.45 -9.71
C GLN A 699 -14.55 -24.23 -8.95
N VAL A 700 -14.37 -25.55 -8.92
CA VAL A 700 -15.17 -26.49 -8.13
C VAL A 700 -14.27 -27.30 -7.20
N LEU A 701 -14.80 -27.69 -6.05
CA LEU A 701 -14.19 -28.70 -5.18
C LEU A 701 -14.23 -30.09 -5.84
N PRO A 702 -13.58 -31.12 -5.26
CA PRO A 702 -13.59 -32.47 -5.84
C PRO A 702 -15.01 -32.96 -6.14
N VAL A 703 -15.20 -33.52 -7.33
CA VAL A 703 -16.53 -33.91 -7.85
C VAL A 703 -16.86 -35.37 -7.62
N GLY A 704 -16.03 -36.07 -6.85
CA GLY A 704 -16.20 -37.47 -6.50
C GLY A 704 -17.36 -37.69 -5.52
N PRO A 705 -17.87 -38.94 -5.41
CA PRO A 705 -18.80 -39.30 -4.36
C PRO A 705 -18.26 -38.94 -2.98
N VAL A 706 -19.13 -38.62 -2.04
CA VAL A 706 -18.72 -38.25 -0.68
C VAL A 706 -18.97 -39.40 0.30
N GLY A 707 -18.04 -39.57 1.24
CA GLY A 707 -18.14 -40.52 2.34
C GLY A 707 -18.83 -39.93 3.57
N TYR A 708 -18.32 -40.26 4.75
CA TYR A 708 -18.83 -39.73 6.02
C TYR A 708 -18.64 -38.20 6.10
N GLY A 709 -19.62 -37.49 6.66
CA GLY A 709 -19.55 -36.04 6.87
C GLY A 709 -19.73 -35.18 5.62
N GLU A 710 -20.13 -35.76 4.47
CA GLU A 710 -20.39 -35.06 3.20
C GLU A 710 -19.17 -34.34 2.61
N SER A 711 -17.96 -34.72 3.02
CA SER A 711 -16.71 -34.08 2.57
C SER A 711 -16.29 -34.52 1.16
N PRO A 712 -16.09 -33.58 0.21
CA PRO A 712 -15.49 -33.86 -1.10
C PRO A 712 -14.07 -34.45 -1.03
N TYR A 713 -13.36 -34.21 0.07
CA TYR A 713 -11.97 -34.65 0.27
C TYR A 713 -11.85 -36.08 0.80
N GLN A 714 -12.98 -36.72 1.13
CA GLN A 714 -13.05 -38.12 1.55
C GLN A 714 -13.90 -38.94 0.58
N SER A 715 -13.40 -39.09 -0.65
CA SER A 715 -14.11 -39.84 -1.68
C SER A 715 -13.80 -41.35 -1.63
N PRO A 716 -14.81 -42.23 -1.76
CA PRO A 716 -14.62 -43.67 -1.91
C PRO A 716 -14.13 -44.06 -3.33
N SER A 717 -13.96 -43.08 -4.23
CA SER A 717 -13.32 -43.29 -5.54
C SER A 717 -12.65 -42.02 -6.06
N ALA A 718 -11.43 -42.14 -6.58
CA ALA A 718 -10.72 -41.05 -7.26
C ALA A 718 -11.20 -40.81 -8.71
N PHE A 719 -12.08 -41.67 -9.25
CA PHE A 719 -12.50 -41.65 -10.66
C PHE A 719 -14.00 -41.42 -10.88
N ALA A 720 -14.83 -41.94 -9.97
CA ALA A 720 -16.28 -41.82 -10.06
C ALA A 720 -16.75 -40.37 -9.86
N GLY A 721 -17.89 -40.03 -10.43
CA GLY A 721 -18.61 -38.77 -10.17
C GLY A 721 -19.67 -38.90 -9.09
N ASN A 722 -19.92 -37.81 -8.37
CA ASN A 722 -20.98 -37.78 -7.37
C ASN A 722 -22.36 -37.79 -8.01
N THR A 723 -23.11 -38.86 -7.76
CA THR A 723 -24.45 -39.07 -8.33
C THR A 723 -25.47 -38.05 -7.84
N ILE A 724 -25.18 -37.30 -6.77
CA ILE A 724 -26.03 -36.20 -6.33
C ILE A 724 -26.12 -35.08 -7.37
N PHE A 725 -25.13 -34.94 -8.25
CA PHE A 725 -25.10 -33.92 -9.30
C PHE A 725 -25.98 -34.25 -10.49
N ILE A 726 -26.51 -35.47 -10.59
CA ILE A 726 -27.38 -35.85 -11.72
C ILE A 726 -28.65 -34.99 -11.71
N ASP A 727 -28.89 -34.31 -12.82
CA ASP A 727 -30.09 -33.53 -13.08
C ASP A 727 -31.29 -34.44 -13.35
N ILE A 728 -32.37 -34.20 -12.60
CA ILE A 728 -33.63 -34.93 -12.70
C ILE A 728 -34.45 -34.45 -13.92
N ASP A 729 -34.36 -33.18 -14.31
CA ASP A 729 -35.05 -32.68 -15.50
C ASP A 729 -34.48 -33.33 -16.77
N GLY A 730 -33.16 -33.54 -16.85
CA GLY A 730 -32.51 -34.33 -17.90
C GLY A 730 -33.04 -35.76 -18.00
N LEU A 731 -33.25 -36.46 -16.86
CA LEU A 731 -33.86 -37.80 -16.86
C LEU A 731 -35.31 -37.80 -17.39
N ILE A 732 -36.05 -36.70 -17.14
CA ILE A 732 -37.39 -36.51 -17.70
C ILE A 732 -37.32 -36.27 -19.21
N ALA A 733 -36.38 -35.46 -19.68
CA ALA A 733 -36.18 -35.17 -21.09
C ALA A 733 -35.82 -36.43 -21.90
N HIS A 734 -35.04 -37.35 -21.32
CA HIS A 734 -34.77 -38.66 -21.92
C HIS A 734 -35.95 -39.65 -21.86
N GLY A 735 -37.04 -39.32 -21.16
CA GLY A 735 -38.18 -40.21 -20.97
C GLY A 735 -37.94 -41.35 -19.98
N TRP A 736 -36.82 -41.34 -19.25
CA TRP A 736 -36.52 -42.33 -18.21
C TRP A 736 -37.27 -42.03 -16.90
N LEU A 737 -37.72 -40.80 -16.71
CA LEU A 737 -38.56 -40.39 -15.58
C LEU A 737 -39.74 -39.55 -16.07
N THR A 738 -40.85 -39.54 -15.33
CA THR A 738 -41.98 -38.62 -15.61
C THR A 738 -42.01 -37.48 -14.59
N SER A 739 -42.57 -36.33 -14.96
CA SER A 739 -42.66 -35.17 -14.06
C SER A 739 -43.45 -35.48 -12.76
N ALA A 740 -44.45 -36.37 -12.84
CA ALA A 740 -45.22 -36.80 -11.66
C ALA A 740 -44.36 -37.62 -10.68
N GLU A 741 -43.40 -38.41 -11.19
CA GLU A 741 -42.50 -39.22 -10.38
C GLU A 741 -41.35 -38.41 -9.79
N ALA A 742 -40.99 -37.29 -10.43
CA ALA A 742 -40.00 -36.33 -9.97
C ALA A 742 -40.57 -35.27 -9.01
N ARG A 743 -41.80 -35.45 -8.51
CA ARG A 743 -42.44 -34.47 -7.63
C ARG A 743 -41.72 -34.41 -6.28
N VAL A 744 -41.14 -33.25 -5.99
CA VAL A 744 -40.50 -32.94 -4.71
C VAL A 744 -41.59 -32.68 -3.66
N THR A 745 -41.47 -33.30 -2.50
CA THR A 745 -42.43 -33.16 -1.37
C THR A 745 -41.91 -32.27 -0.25
N PHE A 746 -40.69 -31.74 -0.40
CA PHE A 746 -40.04 -30.83 0.53
C PHE A 746 -39.76 -29.49 -0.17
N ALA A 747 -39.90 -28.38 0.55
CA ALA A 747 -39.50 -27.06 0.05
C ALA A 747 -38.14 -26.72 0.66
N ASN A 748 -37.13 -26.44 -0.16
CA ASN A 748 -35.88 -25.89 0.36
C ASN A 748 -35.96 -24.36 0.36
N THR A 749 -36.35 -23.79 1.50
CA THR A 749 -36.34 -22.33 1.73
C THR A 749 -35.07 -21.88 2.48
N SER A 750 -34.18 -22.81 2.79
CA SER A 750 -32.94 -22.59 3.54
C SER A 750 -31.76 -22.32 2.61
N SER A 751 -30.72 -21.67 3.13
CA SER A 751 -29.40 -21.56 2.46
C SER A 751 -28.49 -22.74 2.81
N PHE A 752 -29.07 -23.87 3.22
CA PHE A 752 -28.35 -25.08 3.60
C PHE A 752 -28.99 -26.31 2.96
N VAL A 753 -28.15 -27.19 2.43
CA VAL A 753 -28.55 -28.46 1.81
C VAL A 753 -28.80 -29.52 2.88
N ASP A 754 -29.96 -30.18 2.78
CA ASP A 754 -30.23 -31.44 3.49
C ASP A 754 -29.88 -32.62 2.58
N PHE A 755 -28.62 -33.09 2.69
CA PHE A 755 -28.10 -34.16 1.84
C PHE A 755 -28.86 -35.48 1.99
N GLU A 756 -29.39 -35.77 3.18
CA GLU A 756 -30.12 -37.01 3.43
C GLU A 756 -31.47 -37.01 2.70
N LEU A 757 -32.23 -35.93 2.83
CA LEU A 757 -33.51 -35.77 2.11
C LEU A 757 -33.30 -35.83 0.59
N VAL A 758 -32.29 -35.12 0.08
CA VAL A 758 -31.98 -35.08 -1.35
C VAL A 758 -31.56 -36.46 -1.86
N ARG A 759 -30.65 -37.15 -1.16
CA ARG A 759 -30.19 -38.50 -1.54
C ARG A 759 -31.34 -39.50 -1.56
N ASN A 760 -32.22 -39.45 -0.56
CA ASN A 760 -33.40 -40.32 -0.49
C ASN A 760 -34.39 -40.07 -1.63
N PHE A 761 -34.60 -38.81 -2.00
CA PHE A 761 -35.42 -38.44 -3.16
C PHE A 761 -34.80 -38.90 -4.48
N LYS A 762 -33.55 -38.52 -4.74
CA LYS A 762 -32.85 -38.85 -6.00
C LYS A 762 -32.71 -40.37 -6.18
N LYS A 763 -32.43 -41.13 -5.11
CA LYS A 763 -32.39 -42.61 -5.15
C LYS A 763 -33.69 -43.25 -5.64
N LYS A 764 -34.87 -42.71 -5.24
CA LYS A 764 -36.17 -43.19 -5.74
C LYS A 764 -36.34 -42.91 -7.23
N CYS A 765 -35.92 -41.72 -7.67
CA CYS A 765 -35.98 -41.32 -9.07
C CYS A 765 -35.07 -42.17 -9.95
N PHE A 766 -33.82 -42.35 -9.51
CA PHE A 766 -32.81 -43.14 -10.21
C PHE A 766 -33.21 -44.59 -10.43
N ARG A 767 -33.87 -45.23 -9.44
CA ARG A 767 -34.35 -46.61 -9.60
C ARG A 767 -35.37 -46.74 -10.73
N LYS A 768 -36.30 -45.79 -10.83
CA LYS A 768 -37.29 -45.75 -11.91
C LYS A 768 -36.63 -45.46 -13.26
N ALA A 769 -35.68 -44.52 -13.27
CA ALA A 769 -34.91 -44.19 -14.46
C ALA A 769 -34.14 -45.40 -14.99
N PHE A 770 -33.48 -46.15 -14.11
CA PHE A 770 -32.75 -47.37 -14.47
C PHE A 770 -33.65 -48.42 -15.12
N THR A 771 -34.85 -48.67 -14.58
CA THR A 771 -35.80 -49.63 -15.17
C THR A 771 -36.24 -49.24 -16.59
N ARG A 772 -36.36 -47.93 -16.87
CA ARG A 772 -36.70 -47.44 -18.22
C ARG A 772 -35.50 -47.43 -19.15
N PHE A 773 -34.33 -47.02 -18.65
CA PHE A 773 -33.05 -47.06 -19.34
C PHE A 773 -32.72 -48.47 -19.87
N GLN A 774 -32.95 -49.52 -19.08
CA GLN A 774 -32.74 -50.91 -19.51
C GLN A 774 -33.57 -51.31 -20.75
N LYS A 775 -34.69 -50.62 -21.00
CA LYS A 775 -35.58 -50.85 -22.15
C LYS A 775 -35.29 -49.91 -23.32
N ASP A 776 -34.42 -48.92 -23.13
CA ASP A 776 -34.05 -47.96 -24.15
C ASP A 776 -33.01 -48.56 -25.11
N ALA A 777 -33.46 -48.97 -26.29
CA ALA A 777 -32.57 -49.56 -27.29
C ALA A 777 -31.66 -48.52 -27.97
N ALA A 778 -32.07 -47.25 -28.01
CA ALA A 778 -31.34 -46.20 -28.72
C ALA A 778 -30.05 -45.81 -28.00
N ILE A 779 -30.02 -45.93 -26.67
CA ILE A 779 -28.87 -45.53 -25.84
C ILE A 779 -27.80 -46.63 -25.68
N LYS A 780 -28.11 -47.88 -26.05
CA LYS A 780 -27.24 -49.04 -25.76
C LYS A 780 -25.82 -48.92 -26.33
N ALA A 781 -25.68 -48.36 -27.53
CA ALA A 781 -24.37 -48.22 -28.17
C ALA A 781 -23.50 -47.17 -27.45
N ASP A 782 -24.09 -46.03 -27.07
CA ASP A 782 -23.39 -44.97 -26.35
C ASP A 782 -23.01 -45.41 -24.92
N TYR A 783 -23.92 -46.11 -24.23
CA TYR A 783 -23.63 -46.72 -22.93
C TYR A 783 -22.50 -47.75 -23.01
N ALA A 784 -22.51 -48.64 -24.01
CA ALA A 784 -21.43 -49.61 -24.19
C ALA A 784 -20.08 -48.94 -24.49
N ALA A 785 -20.08 -47.84 -25.26
CA ALA A 785 -18.89 -47.06 -25.52
C ALA A 785 -18.34 -46.39 -24.24
N PHE A 786 -19.21 -45.86 -23.38
CA PHE A 786 -18.84 -45.35 -22.05
C PHE A 786 -18.21 -46.45 -21.19
N CYS A 787 -18.85 -47.61 -21.07
CA CYS A 787 -18.32 -48.72 -20.27
C CYS A 787 -16.97 -49.23 -20.78
N ALA A 788 -16.76 -49.25 -22.09
CA ALA A 788 -15.48 -49.63 -22.69
C ALA A 788 -14.40 -48.56 -22.45
N ARG A 789 -14.75 -47.27 -22.50
CA ARG A 789 -13.80 -46.17 -22.27
C ARG A 789 -13.34 -46.09 -20.81
N GLU A 790 -14.24 -46.37 -19.86
CA GLU A 790 -13.99 -46.25 -18.42
C GLU A 790 -13.72 -47.61 -17.74
N SER A 791 -13.38 -48.65 -18.51
CA SER A 791 -13.28 -50.03 -18.02
C SER A 791 -12.26 -50.22 -16.89
N ASP A 792 -11.24 -49.37 -16.83
CA ASP A 792 -10.12 -49.48 -15.89
C ASP A 792 -10.50 -49.22 -14.42
N TRP A 793 -11.64 -48.57 -14.17
CA TRP A 793 -12.08 -48.23 -12.81
C TRP A 793 -13.57 -48.50 -12.56
N LEU A 794 -14.41 -48.41 -13.61
CA LEU A 794 -15.86 -48.38 -13.48
C LEU A 794 -16.44 -49.66 -12.85
N GLU A 795 -15.99 -50.83 -13.32
CA GLU A 795 -16.50 -52.11 -12.79
C GLU A 795 -16.04 -52.36 -11.36
N ASP A 796 -14.79 -52.04 -11.03
CA ASP A 796 -14.25 -52.17 -9.67
C ASP A 796 -14.99 -51.25 -8.70
N TYR A 797 -15.25 -50.00 -9.08
CA TYR A 797 -16.04 -49.07 -8.27
C TYR A 797 -17.49 -49.55 -8.07
N ALA A 798 -18.14 -50.02 -9.14
CA ALA A 798 -19.52 -50.52 -9.06
C ALA A 798 -19.61 -51.78 -8.18
N LEU A 799 -18.65 -52.70 -8.30
CA LEU A 799 -18.55 -53.89 -7.47
C LEU A 799 -18.23 -53.54 -6.01
N PHE A 800 -17.29 -52.63 -5.76
CA PHE A 800 -16.97 -52.14 -4.42
C PHE A 800 -18.21 -51.57 -3.73
N THR A 801 -18.97 -50.71 -4.42
CA THR A 801 -20.20 -50.12 -3.89
C THR A 801 -21.27 -51.20 -3.63
N ALA A 802 -21.38 -52.20 -4.49
CA ALA A 802 -22.28 -53.34 -4.30
C ALA A 802 -21.91 -54.18 -3.07
N LEU A 803 -20.62 -54.46 -2.89
CA LEU A 803 -20.09 -55.21 -1.75
C LEU A 803 -20.26 -54.43 -0.44
N LYS A 804 -20.02 -53.13 -0.46
CA LYS A 804 -20.26 -52.25 0.69
C LYS A 804 -21.73 -52.31 1.12
N ARG A 805 -22.67 -52.38 0.18
CA ARG A 805 -24.09 -52.61 0.49
C ARG A 805 -24.35 -54.00 1.07
N GLU A 806 -23.79 -55.05 0.47
CA GLU A 806 -23.92 -56.43 0.97
C GLU A 806 -23.48 -56.54 2.44
N TYR A 807 -22.34 -55.92 2.77
CA TYR A 807 -21.75 -55.91 4.10
C TYR A 807 -22.20 -54.72 4.96
N ARG A 808 -23.38 -54.17 4.71
CA ARG A 808 -24.06 -53.16 5.56
C ARG A 808 -23.21 -51.91 5.87
N GLY A 809 -22.37 -51.50 4.93
CA GLY A 809 -21.52 -50.31 5.04
C GLY A 809 -20.17 -50.55 5.71
N ALA A 810 -19.83 -51.77 6.12
CA ALA A 810 -18.52 -52.11 6.69
C ALA A 810 -17.37 -51.74 5.74
N ALA A 811 -16.27 -51.24 6.29
CA ALA A 811 -15.07 -50.93 5.53
C ALA A 811 -14.46 -52.19 4.91
N TRP A 812 -13.79 -52.08 3.77
CA TRP A 812 -13.32 -53.28 3.05
C TRP A 812 -12.30 -54.11 3.84
N MET A 813 -11.59 -53.51 4.79
CA MET A 813 -10.68 -54.23 5.70
C MET A 813 -11.41 -55.24 6.60
N GLU A 814 -12.71 -55.04 6.85
CA GLU A 814 -13.58 -55.89 7.67
C GLU A 814 -14.33 -56.96 6.84
N TRP A 815 -14.19 -56.93 5.51
CA TRP A 815 -14.84 -57.92 4.64
C TRP A 815 -14.20 -59.31 4.78
N PRO A 816 -14.91 -60.39 4.40
CA PRO A 816 -14.33 -61.73 4.39
C PRO A 816 -13.01 -61.77 3.63
N ALA A 817 -12.03 -62.52 4.14
CA ALA A 817 -10.67 -62.53 3.62
C ALA A 817 -10.57 -62.76 2.11
N SER A 818 -11.42 -63.63 1.54
CA SER A 818 -11.46 -63.92 0.11
C SER A 818 -11.97 -62.75 -0.75
N VAL A 819 -12.84 -61.89 -0.21
CA VAL A 819 -13.31 -60.68 -0.88
C VAL A 819 -12.28 -59.55 -0.71
N ARG A 820 -11.70 -59.44 0.49
CA ARG A 820 -10.65 -58.49 0.82
C ARG A 820 -9.39 -58.68 -0.05
N SER A 821 -8.95 -59.92 -0.23
CA SER A 821 -7.81 -60.29 -1.08
C SER A 821 -8.17 -60.43 -2.56
N ARG A 822 -9.41 -60.11 -2.94
CA ARG A 822 -9.89 -60.13 -4.33
C ARG A 822 -9.71 -61.48 -5.04
N ASP A 823 -10.09 -62.58 -4.38
CA ASP A 823 -10.10 -63.91 -5.04
C ASP A 823 -10.98 -63.86 -6.30
N ALA A 824 -10.39 -64.16 -7.45
CA ALA A 824 -11.03 -63.96 -8.76
C ALA A 824 -12.33 -64.76 -8.91
N LYS A 825 -12.39 -65.96 -8.34
CA LYS A 825 -13.59 -66.81 -8.42
C LYS A 825 -14.69 -66.25 -7.51
N VAL A 826 -14.35 -65.91 -6.26
CA VAL A 826 -15.30 -65.33 -5.30
C VAL A 826 -15.84 -63.99 -5.81
N LEU A 827 -15.00 -63.13 -6.37
CA LEU A 827 -15.44 -61.87 -6.95
C LEU A 827 -16.32 -62.08 -8.18
N GLY A 828 -16.01 -63.06 -9.03
CA GLY A 828 -16.86 -63.43 -10.17
C GLY A 828 -18.26 -63.87 -9.72
N ASP A 829 -18.34 -64.74 -8.70
CA ASP A 829 -19.60 -65.20 -8.12
C ASP A 829 -20.39 -64.05 -7.48
N MET A 830 -19.71 -63.16 -6.75
CA MET A 830 -20.32 -61.98 -6.13
C MET A 830 -20.80 -60.98 -7.19
N LYS A 831 -20.02 -60.73 -8.25
CA LYS A 831 -20.41 -59.86 -9.36
C LYS A 831 -21.67 -60.37 -10.05
N ASN A 832 -21.78 -61.68 -10.27
CA ASN A 832 -22.98 -62.29 -10.85
C ASN A 832 -24.19 -62.18 -9.89
N ARG A 833 -23.99 -62.45 -8.59
CA ARG A 833 -25.05 -62.34 -7.58
C ARG A 833 -25.55 -60.90 -7.39
N LEU A 834 -24.65 -59.93 -7.48
CA LEU A 834 -24.92 -58.50 -7.28
C LEU A 834 -25.11 -57.74 -8.61
N ARG A 835 -25.29 -58.45 -9.73
CA ARG A 835 -25.25 -57.90 -11.09
C ARG A 835 -26.19 -56.71 -11.29
N GLU A 836 -27.43 -56.80 -10.83
CA GLU A 836 -28.40 -55.71 -10.94
C GLU A 836 -27.92 -54.42 -10.26
N TYR A 837 -27.23 -54.55 -9.13
CA TYR A 837 -26.70 -53.39 -8.41
C TYR A 837 -25.46 -52.83 -9.10
N VAL A 838 -24.56 -53.69 -9.58
CA VAL A 838 -23.39 -53.29 -10.36
C VAL A 838 -23.84 -52.52 -11.61
N ASP A 839 -24.78 -53.07 -12.39
CA ASP A 839 -25.33 -52.41 -13.58
C ASP A 839 -26.03 -51.08 -13.23
N TYR A 840 -26.70 -51.01 -12.07
CA TYR A 840 -27.33 -49.78 -11.59
C TYR A 840 -26.32 -48.68 -11.29
N GLU A 841 -25.22 -48.99 -10.59
CA GLU A 841 -24.16 -48.01 -10.29
C GLU A 841 -23.43 -47.57 -11.57
N MET A 842 -23.18 -48.49 -12.50
CA MET A 842 -22.60 -48.16 -13.81
C MET A 842 -23.51 -47.23 -14.62
N PHE A 843 -24.83 -47.45 -14.60
CA PHE A 843 -25.80 -46.53 -15.19
C PHE A 843 -25.73 -45.13 -14.59
N LEU A 844 -25.61 -44.99 -13.26
CA LEU A 844 -25.51 -43.66 -12.64
C LEU A 844 -24.24 -42.92 -13.07
N GLN A 845 -23.11 -43.63 -13.15
CA GLN A 845 -21.86 -43.05 -13.63
C GLN A 845 -21.94 -42.63 -15.10
N TYR A 846 -22.64 -43.40 -15.94
CA TYR A 846 -22.92 -43.02 -17.33
C TYR A 846 -23.73 -41.72 -17.42
N VAL A 847 -24.81 -41.61 -16.65
CA VAL A 847 -25.65 -40.40 -16.65
C VAL A 847 -24.85 -39.18 -16.17
N PHE A 848 -24.07 -39.35 -15.08
CA PHE A 848 -23.19 -38.30 -14.60
C PHE A 848 -22.20 -37.85 -15.68
N ASP A 849 -21.49 -38.80 -16.31
CA ASP A 849 -20.50 -38.52 -17.34
C ASP A 849 -21.08 -37.78 -18.55
N SER A 850 -22.27 -38.20 -19.00
CA SER A 850 -22.98 -37.52 -20.09
C SER A 850 -23.32 -36.08 -19.72
N GLN A 851 -23.99 -35.86 -18.59
CA GLN A 851 -24.44 -34.53 -18.18
C GLN A 851 -23.26 -33.59 -17.87
N TRP A 852 -22.20 -34.13 -17.25
CA TRP A 852 -20.99 -33.37 -16.96
C TRP A 852 -20.29 -32.93 -18.24
N ARG A 853 -20.13 -33.85 -19.20
CA ARG A 853 -19.52 -33.55 -20.50
C ARG A 853 -20.29 -32.51 -21.28
N ASP A 854 -21.62 -32.53 -21.22
CA ASP A 854 -22.47 -31.50 -21.85
C ASP A 854 -22.26 -30.12 -21.22
N LEU A 855 -22.26 -30.05 -19.88
CA LEU A 855 -22.00 -28.80 -19.15
C LEU A 855 -20.58 -28.29 -19.40
N HIS A 856 -19.57 -29.17 -19.37
CA HIS A 856 -18.17 -28.82 -19.62
C HIS A 856 -17.98 -28.28 -21.04
N THR A 857 -18.61 -28.93 -22.03
CA THR A 857 -18.62 -28.47 -23.42
C THR A 857 -19.29 -27.09 -23.54
N TYR A 858 -20.39 -26.87 -22.83
CA TYR A 858 -21.07 -25.58 -22.79
C TYR A 858 -20.19 -24.47 -22.18
N ALA A 859 -19.55 -24.75 -21.04
CA ALA A 859 -18.61 -23.85 -20.38
C ALA A 859 -17.47 -23.45 -21.33
N LYS A 860 -16.85 -24.41 -22.01
CA LYS A 860 -15.82 -24.15 -23.04
C LYS A 860 -16.32 -23.26 -24.15
N LYS A 861 -17.52 -23.52 -24.68
CA LYS A 861 -18.13 -22.69 -25.75
C LYS A 861 -18.35 -21.25 -25.30
N LYS A 862 -18.54 -21.01 -24.01
CA LYS A 862 -18.70 -19.69 -23.38
C LYS A 862 -17.37 -19.06 -22.94
N GLY A 863 -16.23 -19.73 -23.19
CA GLY A 863 -14.91 -19.26 -22.76
C GLY A 863 -14.62 -19.47 -21.28
N ILE A 864 -15.37 -20.33 -20.60
CA ILE A 864 -15.18 -20.66 -19.18
C ILE A 864 -14.43 -21.99 -19.07
N SER A 865 -13.25 -21.97 -18.45
CA SER A 865 -12.51 -23.17 -18.09
C SER A 865 -12.93 -23.67 -16.70
N LEU A 866 -13.09 -24.98 -16.56
CA LEU A 866 -13.33 -25.60 -15.25
C LEU A 866 -11.99 -25.84 -14.55
N LEU A 867 -11.83 -25.27 -13.36
CA LEU A 867 -10.72 -25.56 -12.46
C LEU A 867 -11.20 -26.56 -11.42
N GLY A 868 -10.74 -27.80 -11.57
CA GLY A 868 -11.01 -28.88 -10.64
C GLY A 868 -10.06 -28.89 -9.48
N ASP A 869 -10.31 -29.82 -8.58
CA ASP A 869 -9.57 -29.97 -7.35
C ASP A 869 -9.36 -31.45 -7.05
N MET A 870 -8.16 -31.78 -6.58
CA MET A 870 -7.70 -33.14 -6.39
C MET A 870 -6.93 -33.26 -5.07
N PRO A 871 -7.50 -33.93 -4.05
CA PRO A 871 -6.77 -34.32 -2.85
C PRO A 871 -5.62 -35.22 -3.26
N ILE A 872 -4.39 -34.99 -2.75
CA ILE A 872 -3.28 -35.86 -3.13
C ILE A 872 -3.57 -37.31 -2.73
N PHE A 873 -3.97 -37.57 -1.47
CA PHE A 873 -4.18 -38.92 -0.95
C PHE A 873 -5.58 -39.47 -1.25
N ALA A 874 -5.67 -40.78 -1.46
CA ALA A 874 -6.94 -41.50 -1.59
C ALA A 874 -7.50 -41.87 -0.20
N ALA A 875 -8.82 -42.05 -0.08
CA ALA A 875 -9.39 -42.53 1.18
C ALA A 875 -9.03 -44.02 1.41
N GLN A 876 -8.78 -44.41 2.66
CA GLN A 876 -8.50 -45.80 3.02
C GLN A 876 -9.61 -46.76 2.56
N ASP A 877 -10.86 -46.40 2.87
CA ASP A 877 -12.04 -47.20 2.54
C ASP A 877 -12.62 -46.82 1.18
N SER A 878 -11.82 -47.07 0.13
CA SER A 878 -12.13 -46.73 -1.26
C SER A 878 -11.94 -47.91 -2.22
N ALA A 879 -12.59 -47.82 -3.38
CA ALA A 879 -12.37 -48.75 -4.48
C ALA A 879 -10.91 -48.69 -4.98
N ASP A 880 -10.27 -47.52 -4.91
CA ASP A 880 -8.90 -47.31 -5.40
C ASP A 880 -7.88 -48.12 -4.59
N VAL A 881 -7.96 -48.05 -3.26
CA VAL A 881 -7.07 -48.78 -2.35
C VAL A 881 -7.39 -50.28 -2.38
N TRP A 882 -8.67 -50.65 -2.34
CA TRP A 882 -9.09 -52.05 -2.38
C TRP A 882 -8.66 -52.75 -3.67
N ALA A 883 -8.79 -52.09 -4.84
CA ALA A 883 -8.44 -52.68 -6.13
C ALA A 883 -6.94 -52.67 -6.42
N ASN A 884 -6.16 -51.79 -5.77
CA ASN A 884 -4.73 -51.61 -6.01
C ASN A 884 -3.88 -51.64 -4.72
N PRO A 885 -4.04 -52.64 -3.83
CA PRO A 885 -3.46 -52.61 -2.49
C PRO A 885 -1.92 -52.58 -2.48
N THR A 886 -1.27 -53.04 -3.55
CA THR A 886 0.19 -53.05 -3.69
C THR A 886 0.81 -51.69 -3.99
N LEU A 887 0.00 -50.66 -4.27
CA LEU A 887 0.46 -49.30 -4.55
C LEU A 887 0.43 -48.39 -3.30
N PHE A 888 0.01 -48.92 -2.15
CA PHE A 888 -0.16 -48.19 -0.91
C PHE A 888 0.63 -48.86 0.22
N ASP A 889 1.05 -48.08 1.21
CA ASP A 889 1.76 -48.58 2.39
C ASP A 889 0.78 -49.23 3.39
N LEU A 890 0.48 -50.50 3.17
CA LEU A 890 -0.53 -51.27 3.92
C LEU A 890 0.07 -52.47 4.65
N ASN A 891 -0.52 -52.80 5.80
CA ASN A 891 -0.36 -54.08 6.48
C ASN A 891 -1.05 -55.22 5.69
N ALA A 892 -0.69 -56.47 6.00
CA ALA A 892 -1.26 -57.66 5.34
C ALA A 892 -2.79 -57.81 5.55
N ASP A 893 -3.37 -57.17 6.56
CA ASP A 893 -4.82 -57.14 6.80
C ASP A 893 -5.54 -56.01 6.05
N GLY A 894 -4.81 -55.19 5.29
CA GLY A 894 -5.31 -54.06 4.52
C GLY A 894 -5.37 -52.75 5.29
N THR A 895 -5.05 -52.72 6.59
CA THR A 895 -4.95 -51.46 7.36
C THR A 895 -3.70 -50.68 6.96
N ALA A 896 -3.71 -49.36 7.06
CA ALA A 896 -2.54 -48.54 6.73
C ALA A 896 -1.38 -48.81 7.69
N HIS A 897 -0.18 -49.05 7.14
CA HIS A 897 1.05 -49.13 7.93
C HIS A 897 1.48 -47.71 8.36
N THR A 898 1.48 -46.77 7.41
CA THR A 898 1.56 -45.33 7.70
C THR A 898 0.40 -44.56 7.08
N VAL A 899 0.02 -43.47 7.74
CA VAL A 899 -1.04 -42.57 7.31
C VAL A 899 -0.53 -41.15 7.08
N ALA A 900 -1.29 -40.40 6.30
CA ALA A 900 -1.03 -39.01 5.98
C ALA A 900 -1.51 -38.05 7.06
N GLY A 901 -0.80 -36.93 7.13
CA GLY A 901 -1.09 -35.81 8.00
C GLY A 901 -0.06 -34.70 7.80
N VAL A 902 -0.08 -33.74 8.72
CA VAL A 902 0.95 -32.69 8.82
C VAL A 902 1.45 -32.58 10.26
N PRO A 903 2.72 -32.22 10.47
CA PRO A 903 3.26 -31.98 11.81
C PRO A 903 2.53 -30.81 12.51
N PRO A 904 2.75 -30.63 13.81
CA PRO A 904 2.32 -29.42 14.51
C PRO A 904 2.76 -28.15 13.79
N ASP A 905 1.81 -27.23 13.62
CA ASP A 905 2.00 -25.94 12.96
C ASP A 905 1.15 -24.85 13.64
N TYR A 906 1.10 -23.66 13.04
CA TYR A 906 0.32 -22.54 13.55
C TYR A 906 -1.20 -22.74 13.47
N PHE A 907 -1.69 -23.74 12.72
CA PHE A 907 -3.10 -24.13 12.68
C PHE A 907 -3.46 -25.17 13.75
N SER A 908 -2.52 -26.06 14.10
CA SER A 908 -2.76 -27.12 15.08
C SER A 908 -1.53 -27.45 15.91
N ALA A 909 -1.62 -27.25 17.22
CA ALA A 909 -0.58 -27.62 18.18
C ALA A 909 -0.26 -29.12 18.21
N THR A 910 -1.15 -29.98 17.68
CA THR A 910 -0.95 -31.43 17.59
C THR A 910 -0.74 -31.93 16.16
N GLY A 911 -0.64 -31.00 15.20
CA GLY A 911 -0.68 -31.30 13.76
C GLY A 911 -2.07 -31.78 13.33
N GLN A 912 -2.19 -32.32 12.12
CA GLN A 912 -3.44 -32.87 11.62
C GLN A 912 -3.23 -34.31 11.19
N LEU A 913 -4.01 -35.23 11.76
CA LEU A 913 -4.01 -36.64 11.37
C LEU A 913 -5.17 -36.87 10.41
N TRP A 914 -4.89 -37.04 9.12
CA TRP A 914 -5.93 -37.21 8.11
C TRP A 914 -6.39 -38.66 7.96
N GLY A 915 -5.50 -39.61 8.26
CA GLY A 915 -5.82 -41.05 8.28
C GLY A 915 -5.86 -41.72 6.92
N ASN A 916 -5.55 -41.01 5.83
CA ASN A 916 -5.40 -41.59 4.49
C ASN A 916 -4.13 -42.46 4.42
N PRO A 917 -4.13 -43.61 3.72
CA PRO A 917 -2.92 -44.39 3.51
C PRO A 917 -1.91 -43.61 2.67
N GLN A 918 -0.63 -43.78 3.00
CA GLN A 918 0.46 -43.29 2.18
C GLN A 918 0.65 -44.13 0.91
N TYR A 919 1.25 -43.53 -0.11
CA TYR A 919 1.63 -44.22 -1.34
C TYR A 919 2.93 -44.99 -1.18
N ASP A 920 3.00 -46.18 -1.79
CA ASP A 920 4.29 -46.83 -2.05
C ASP A 920 4.85 -46.27 -3.37
N TRP A 921 5.58 -45.15 -3.26
CA TRP A 921 6.17 -44.48 -4.41
C TRP A 921 7.19 -45.34 -5.16
N GLN A 922 7.81 -46.33 -4.51
CA GLN A 922 8.73 -47.25 -5.18
C GLN A 922 7.96 -48.25 -6.05
N ALA A 923 6.88 -48.83 -5.52
CA ALA A 923 6.01 -49.70 -6.29
C ALA A 923 5.36 -48.95 -7.47
N MET A 924 4.90 -47.71 -7.24
CA MET A 924 4.37 -46.86 -8.30
C MET A 924 5.44 -46.46 -9.32
N GLN A 925 6.68 -46.22 -8.93
CA GLN A 925 7.74 -45.94 -9.90
C GLN A 925 8.03 -47.16 -10.77
N ALA A 926 8.01 -48.37 -10.18
CA ALA A 926 8.25 -49.62 -10.91
C ALA A 926 7.18 -49.93 -11.96
N ASP A 927 5.94 -49.46 -11.78
CA ASP A 927 4.86 -49.57 -12.77
C ASP A 927 4.77 -48.38 -13.75
N GLY A 928 5.71 -47.42 -13.65
CA GLY A 928 5.73 -46.22 -14.47
C GLY A 928 4.65 -45.20 -14.11
N TYR A 929 4.21 -45.19 -12.85
CA TYR A 929 3.16 -44.34 -12.27
C TYR A 929 1.79 -44.54 -12.91
N GLY A 930 1.47 -45.78 -13.31
CA GLY A 930 0.32 -46.09 -14.15
C GLY A 930 -1.03 -45.68 -13.54
N TRP A 931 -1.23 -45.91 -12.24
CA TRP A 931 -2.45 -45.50 -11.54
C TRP A 931 -2.63 -43.97 -11.53
N TRP A 932 -1.56 -43.23 -11.23
CA TRP A 932 -1.57 -41.76 -11.20
C TRP A 932 -1.85 -41.15 -12.57
N LYS A 933 -1.25 -41.71 -13.63
CA LYS A 933 -1.49 -41.28 -15.01
C LYS A 933 -2.96 -41.48 -15.41
N ARG A 934 -3.56 -42.63 -15.06
CA ARG A 934 -5.01 -42.86 -15.28
C ARG A 934 -5.86 -41.88 -14.50
N ARG A 935 -5.53 -41.61 -13.23
CA ARG A 935 -6.24 -40.64 -12.38
C ARG A 935 -6.25 -39.25 -13.01
N LEU A 936 -5.08 -38.75 -13.43
CA LEU A 936 -4.96 -37.44 -14.07
C LEU A 936 -5.66 -37.39 -15.43
N LYS A 937 -5.55 -38.45 -16.25
CA LYS A 937 -6.30 -38.56 -17.51
C LYS A 937 -7.80 -38.43 -17.28
N ARG A 938 -8.35 -39.15 -16.30
CA ARG A 938 -9.78 -39.04 -15.93
C ARG A 938 -10.12 -37.63 -15.48
N LEU A 939 -9.33 -37.01 -14.62
CA LEU A 939 -9.58 -35.65 -14.16
C LEU A 939 -9.60 -34.64 -15.31
N TYR A 940 -8.70 -34.74 -16.30
CA TYR A 940 -8.72 -33.86 -17.48
C TYR A 940 -9.91 -34.10 -18.43
N THR A 941 -10.67 -35.19 -18.27
CA THR A 941 -11.98 -35.33 -18.92
C THR A 941 -13.09 -34.56 -18.20
N LEU A 942 -12.88 -34.24 -16.92
CA LEU A 942 -13.84 -33.53 -16.09
C LEU A 942 -13.51 -32.04 -16.00
N THR A 943 -12.24 -31.65 -15.98
CA THR A 943 -11.80 -30.26 -15.80
C THR A 943 -10.68 -29.88 -16.77
N ASP A 944 -10.46 -28.57 -16.92
CA ASP A 944 -9.41 -28.02 -17.81
C ASP A 944 -8.11 -27.71 -17.06
N ILE A 945 -8.24 -27.39 -15.78
CA ILE A 945 -7.14 -27.10 -14.86
C ILE A 945 -7.37 -27.97 -13.61
N VAL A 946 -6.31 -28.44 -12.98
CA VAL A 946 -6.40 -29.23 -11.74
C VAL A 946 -5.58 -28.56 -10.66
N ARG A 947 -6.23 -28.15 -9.56
CA ARG A 947 -5.51 -27.89 -8.31
C ARG A 947 -5.16 -29.21 -7.66
N ILE A 948 -3.89 -29.36 -7.27
CA ILE A 948 -3.47 -30.51 -6.46
C ILE A 948 -3.26 -30.03 -5.04
N ASP A 949 -4.10 -30.52 -4.13
CA ASP A 949 -3.98 -30.23 -2.70
C ASP A 949 -2.74 -30.89 -2.13
N HIS A 950 -2.10 -30.19 -1.20
CA HIS A 950 -0.91 -30.64 -0.51
C HIS A 950 0.22 -31.02 -1.47
N PHE A 951 0.46 -30.19 -2.50
CA PHE A 951 1.46 -30.43 -3.54
C PHE A 951 2.85 -30.71 -2.96
N ARG A 952 3.17 -30.15 -1.79
CA ARG A 952 4.45 -30.38 -1.12
C ARG A 952 4.77 -31.88 -0.91
N ALA A 953 3.75 -32.74 -0.82
CA ALA A 953 3.89 -34.19 -0.70
C ALA A 953 4.65 -34.86 -1.85
N PHE A 954 4.77 -34.21 -3.01
CA PHE A 954 5.60 -34.70 -4.10
C PHE A 954 7.10 -34.49 -3.86
N GLU A 955 7.50 -33.52 -3.05
CA GLU A 955 8.89 -33.32 -2.64
C GLU A 955 9.23 -34.17 -1.41
N SER A 956 8.40 -34.09 -0.38
CA SER A 956 8.48 -34.93 0.83
C SER A 956 7.11 -35.01 1.47
N TYR A 957 6.78 -35.98 2.32
CA TYR A 957 5.47 -36.05 3.00
C TYR A 957 5.64 -36.48 4.45
N TRP A 958 4.71 -36.09 5.31
CA TRP A 958 4.74 -36.44 6.72
C TRP A 958 4.06 -37.80 6.94
N ALA A 959 4.86 -38.82 7.24
CA ALA A 959 4.40 -40.18 7.48
C ALA A 959 4.23 -40.43 8.98
N ILE A 960 3.01 -40.82 9.37
CA ILE A 960 2.63 -41.09 10.76
C ILE A 960 2.30 -42.58 10.89
N ASP A 961 2.62 -43.21 12.02
CA ASP A 961 2.21 -44.60 12.30
C ASP A 961 0.69 -44.75 12.18
N GLY A 962 0.21 -45.78 11.48
CA GLY A 962 -1.22 -45.98 11.22
C GLY A 962 -2.09 -46.20 12.46
N LYS A 963 -1.49 -46.45 13.63
CA LYS A 963 -2.17 -46.59 14.94
C LYS A 963 -2.05 -45.35 15.81
N ALA A 964 -1.37 -44.30 15.35
CA ALA A 964 -1.21 -43.09 16.14
C ALA A 964 -2.54 -42.36 16.30
N GLU A 965 -2.75 -41.77 17.47
CA GLU A 965 -3.93 -40.93 17.76
C GLU A 965 -3.69 -39.45 17.40
N THR A 966 -2.43 -39.05 17.16
CA THR A 966 -2.04 -37.67 16.84
C THR A 966 -0.95 -37.64 15.76
N ALA A 967 -0.76 -36.48 15.13
CA ALA A 967 0.24 -36.30 14.07
C ALA A 967 1.64 -35.89 14.55
N ILE A 968 1.82 -35.69 15.86
CA ILE A 968 3.07 -35.19 16.46
C ILE A 968 4.26 -36.09 16.14
N ASN A 969 4.09 -37.41 16.24
CA ASN A 969 5.17 -38.39 16.17
C ASN A 969 5.42 -38.95 14.76
N GLY A 970 5.23 -38.14 13.71
CA GLY A 970 5.56 -38.53 12.35
C GLY A 970 7.00 -38.24 11.95
N ARG A 971 7.33 -38.47 10.68
CA ARG A 971 8.62 -38.11 10.07
C ARG A 971 8.45 -37.66 8.62
N TRP A 972 9.31 -36.75 8.16
CA TRP A 972 9.40 -36.39 6.75
C TRP A 972 10.04 -37.52 5.95
N VAL A 973 9.36 -37.96 4.89
CA VAL A 973 9.83 -38.98 3.94
C VAL A 973 9.91 -38.34 2.55
N PRO A 974 10.95 -38.60 1.74
CA PRO A 974 11.02 -38.07 0.37
C PRO A 974 9.86 -38.54 -0.50
N GLY A 975 9.29 -37.61 -1.27
CA GLY A 975 8.30 -37.90 -2.31
C GLY A 975 8.99 -38.27 -3.63
N PRO A 976 8.20 -38.49 -4.71
CA PRO A 976 8.73 -38.94 -6.00
C PRO A 976 9.41 -37.82 -6.83
N GLY A 977 9.26 -36.55 -6.43
CA GLY A 977 9.93 -35.39 -7.02
C GLY A 977 9.59 -35.12 -8.49
N LYS A 978 10.51 -34.45 -9.20
CA LYS A 978 10.32 -34.02 -10.59
C LYS A 978 10.16 -35.18 -11.57
N ALA A 979 10.80 -36.32 -11.30
CA ALA A 979 10.76 -37.51 -12.16
C ALA A 979 9.33 -38.04 -12.37
N PHE A 980 8.47 -37.92 -11.35
CA PHE A 980 7.04 -38.23 -11.47
C PHE A 980 6.36 -37.35 -12.52
N PHE A 981 6.50 -36.03 -12.41
CA PHE A 981 5.84 -35.10 -13.32
C PHE A 981 6.39 -35.20 -14.75
N ASP A 982 7.67 -35.48 -14.91
CA ASP A 982 8.25 -35.75 -16.23
C ASP A 982 7.61 -37.00 -16.87
N SER A 983 7.47 -38.10 -16.10
CA SER A 983 6.83 -39.32 -16.59
C SER A 983 5.34 -39.13 -16.94
N VAL A 984 4.62 -38.33 -16.15
CA VAL A 984 3.22 -37.99 -16.45
C VAL A 984 3.13 -37.13 -17.72
N ARG A 985 4.02 -36.14 -17.86
CA ARG A 985 4.09 -35.24 -19.02
C ARG A 985 4.41 -35.97 -20.32
N GLU A 986 5.27 -36.98 -20.28
CA GLU A 986 5.57 -37.83 -21.45
C GLU A 986 4.32 -38.54 -22.01
N GLU A 987 3.35 -38.88 -21.16
CA GLU A 987 2.16 -39.63 -21.56
C GLU A 987 0.93 -38.76 -21.82
N ILE A 988 0.75 -37.69 -21.05
CA ILE A 988 -0.45 -36.82 -21.11
C ILE A 988 -0.19 -35.55 -21.93
N GLY A 989 1.05 -35.07 -21.99
CA GLY A 989 1.42 -33.78 -22.58
C GLY A 989 1.36 -32.64 -21.55
N ASP A 990 0.77 -31.52 -21.93
CA ASP A 990 0.67 -30.34 -21.06
C ASP A 990 -0.08 -30.66 -19.76
N LEU A 991 0.46 -30.15 -18.65
CA LEU A 991 -0.08 -30.35 -17.30
C LEU A 991 -0.55 -29.02 -16.71
N PRO A 992 -1.78 -28.55 -16.99
CA PRO A 992 -2.34 -27.35 -16.40
C PRO A 992 -2.70 -27.57 -14.93
N ILE A 993 -1.67 -27.60 -14.09
CA ILE A 993 -1.74 -27.85 -12.65
C ILE A 993 -1.58 -26.54 -11.89
N VAL A 994 -2.38 -26.35 -10.83
CA VAL A 994 -2.14 -25.38 -9.78
C VAL A 994 -1.62 -26.13 -8.55
N ALA A 995 -0.45 -25.75 -8.06
CA ALA A 995 0.12 -26.32 -6.85
C ALA A 995 -0.45 -25.59 -5.64
N GLU A 996 -1.15 -26.31 -4.75
CA GLU A 996 -1.44 -25.80 -3.42
C GLU A 996 -0.16 -25.89 -2.58
N ASP A 997 0.45 -24.73 -2.32
CA ASP A 997 1.72 -24.53 -1.62
C ASP A 997 1.55 -23.60 -0.41
N LEU A 998 0.49 -23.79 0.36
CA LEU A 998 0.25 -23.06 1.62
C LEU A 998 0.95 -23.77 2.79
N GLY A 999 1.04 -23.07 3.93
CA GLY A 999 1.72 -23.59 5.12
C GLY A 999 3.22 -23.32 5.13
N ILE A 1000 3.96 -24.10 5.93
CA ILE A 1000 5.42 -24.02 6.01
C ILE A 1000 6.01 -24.78 4.81
N ILE A 1001 6.50 -24.03 3.82
CA ILE A 1001 7.06 -24.56 2.57
C ILE A 1001 8.59 -24.37 2.56
N THR A 1002 9.31 -25.36 2.03
CA THR A 1002 10.78 -25.36 1.91
C THR A 1002 11.21 -24.93 0.51
N ASP A 1003 12.45 -24.46 0.38
CA ASP A 1003 13.12 -24.11 -0.88
C ASP A 1003 13.00 -25.21 -1.94
N ALA A 1004 13.07 -26.47 -1.51
CA ALA A 1004 12.98 -27.63 -2.39
C ALA A 1004 11.58 -27.78 -3.01
N VAL A 1005 10.52 -27.45 -2.28
CA VAL A 1005 9.14 -27.47 -2.80
C VAL A 1005 8.93 -26.34 -3.80
N GLU A 1006 9.43 -25.13 -3.51
CA GLU A 1006 9.37 -24.00 -4.45
C GLU A 1006 10.13 -24.33 -5.74
N ALA A 1007 11.35 -24.88 -5.62
CA ALA A 1007 12.14 -25.31 -6.77
C ALA A 1007 11.45 -26.42 -7.59
N LEU A 1008 10.79 -27.38 -6.93
CA LEU A 1008 10.01 -28.40 -7.62
C LEU A 1008 8.84 -27.77 -8.40
N ARG A 1009 8.08 -26.88 -7.77
CA ARG A 1009 6.96 -26.16 -8.39
C ARG A 1009 7.43 -25.35 -9.61
N GLU A 1010 8.49 -24.57 -9.45
CA GLU A 1010 9.05 -23.73 -10.50
C GLU A 1010 9.63 -24.54 -11.66
N SER A 1011 10.40 -25.59 -11.37
CA SER A 1011 10.94 -26.49 -12.41
C SER A 1011 9.86 -27.23 -13.19
N CYS A 1012 8.68 -27.44 -12.59
CA CYS A 1012 7.52 -27.98 -13.26
C CYS A 1012 6.72 -26.91 -14.04
N GLY A 1013 6.92 -25.62 -13.74
CA GLY A 1013 6.21 -24.49 -14.33
C GLY A 1013 4.83 -24.22 -13.71
N PHE A 1014 4.52 -24.79 -12.54
CA PHE A 1014 3.18 -24.72 -11.95
C PHE A 1014 2.96 -23.42 -11.15
N PRO A 1015 1.82 -22.72 -11.32
CA PRO A 1015 1.48 -21.63 -10.43
C PRO A 1015 1.21 -22.13 -9.01
N GLY A 1016 1.73 -21.39 -8.03
CA GLY A 1016 1.42 -21.56 -6.60
C GLY A 1016 0.16 -20.78 -6.20
N MET A 1017 -0.22 -20.85 -4.93
CA MET A 1017 -1.36 -20.17 -4.35
C MET A 1017 -0.95 -19.05 -3.40
N LYS A 1018 -1.72 -17.96 -3.41
CA LYS A 1018 -1.62 -16.86 -2.45
C LYS A 1018 -3.02 -16.52 -1.94
N VAL A 1019 -3.22 -16.54 -0.64
CA VAL A 1019 -4.54 -16.31 -0.01
C VAL A 1019 -4.45 -15.06 0.85
N LEU A 1020 -5.21 -14.02 0.50
CA LEU A 1020 -5.13 -12.72 1.17
C LEU A 1020 -5.35 -12.82 2.68
N GLN A 1021 -6.32 -13.63 3.11
CA GLN A 1021 -6.60 -13.85 4.54
C GLN A 1021 -5.42 -14.46 5.33
N PHE A 1022 -4.46 -15.09 4.66
CA PHE A 1022 -3.25 -15.63 5.28
C PHE A 1022 -2.04 -14.72 5.15
N THR A 1023 -2.03 -13.80 4.19
CA THR A 1023 -0.86 -12.95 3.89
C THR A 1023 -1.00 -11.53 4.44
N LEU A 1024 -2.22 -11.08 4.74
CA LEU A 1024 -2.46 -9.77 5.31
C LEU A 1024 -2.23 -9.81 6.83
N PHE A 1025 -0.97 -9.79 7.23
CA PHE A 1025 -0.51 -9.61 8.61
C PHE A 1025 0.66 -8.62 8.65
N PHE A 1026 0.91 -8.04 9.82
CA PHE A 1026 2.07 -7.18 10.01
C PHE A 1026 3.36 -8.01 9.93
N HIS A 1027 4.26 -7.68 9.02
CA HIS A 1027 5.58 -8.30 8.99
C HIS A 1027 6.46 -7.77 10.14
N GLU A 1028 7.68 -8.28 10.29
CA GLU A 1028 8.59 -7.98 11.41
C GLU A 1028 8.85 -6.47 11.62
N HIS A 1029 8.89 -5.67 10.54
CA HIS A 1029 9.01 -4.21 10.62
C HIS A 1029 7.67 -3.45 10.76
N GLY A 1030 6.57 -4.13 11.11
CA GLY A 1030 5.28 -3.50 11.41
C GLY A 1030 4.50 -2.91 10.23
N ARG A 1031 4.86 -3.19 8.97
CA ARG A 1031 4.06 -2.80 7.80
C ARG A 1031 3.17 -3.95 7.32
N LEU A 1032 2.12 -3.59 6.58
CA LEU A 1032 1.14 -4.48 5.99
C LEU A 1032 1.12 -4.25 4.47
N GLY A 1033 1.15 -5.35 3.72
CA GLY A 1033 1.00 -5.34 2.27
C GLY A 1033 0.98 -6.75 1.70
N PHE A 1034 1.01 -6.84 0.38
CA PHE A 1034 0.86 -8.12 -0.32
C PHE A 1034 1.46 -8.04 -1.71
N VAL A 1035 2.21 -9.08 -2.07
CA VAL A 1035 2.73 -9.29 -3.42
C VAL A 1035 2.41 -10.72 -3.86
N ALA A 1036 1.92 -10.85 -5.09
CA ALA A 1036 1.70 -12.14 -5.73
C ALA A 1036 2.59 -12.25 -6.98
N PRO A 1037 3.50 -13.25 -7.04
CA PRO A 1037 4.28 -13.52 -8.24
C PRO A 1037 3.38 -13.78 -9.45
N GLU A 1038 3.84 -13.46 -10.67
CA GLU A 1038 3.02 -13.62 -11.88
C GLU A 1038 2.48 -15.04 -12.06
N ASN A 1039 3.35 -16.06 -11.93
CA ASN A 1039 2.94 -17.46 -12.00
C ASN A 1039 2.39 -17.95 -10.65
N SER A 1040 1.26 -17.36 -10.24
CA SER A 1040 0.49 -17.74 -9.06
C SER A 1040 -1.01 -17.55 -9.27
N VAL A 1041 -1.79 -18.07 -8.32
CA VAL A 1041 -3.24 -17.88 -8.23
C VAL A 1041 -3.54 -17.18 -6.91
N VAL A 1042 -4.15 -16.00 -6.97
CA VAL A 1042 -4.59 -15.28 -5.78
C VAL A 1042 -6.03 -15.62 -5.43
N TYR A 1043 -6.30 -15.73 -4.14
CA TYR A 1043 -7.63 -15.90 -3.55
C TYR A 1043 -7.85 -14.84 -2.47
N THR A 1044 -9.08 -14.36 -2.30
CA THR A 1044 -9.46 -13.69 -1.05
C THR A 1044 -9.39 -14.69 0.10
N GLY A 1045 -10.18 -15.77 -0.04
CA GLY A 1045 -10.17 -16.97 0.79
C GLY A 1045 -10.44 -18.21 -0.07
N THR A 1046 -10.16 -19.39 0.48
CA THR A 1046 -10.53 -20.68 -0.12
C THR A 1046 -11.84 -21.20 0.49
N HIS A 1047 -12.20 -22.46 0.24
CA HIS A 1047 -13.36 -23.11 0.86
C HIS A 1047 -13.17 -23.43 2.34
N ASP A 1048 -11.91 -23.55 2.81
CA ASP A 1048 -11.55 -23.78 4.21
C ASP A 1048 -11.51 -22.50 5.04
N ASN A 1049 -11.47 -21.36 4.36
CA ASN A 1049 -11.45 -20.05 4.98
C ASN A 1049 -12.86 -19.61 5.39
N ASN A 1050 -12.92 -18.69 6.35
CA ASN A 1050 -14.12 -17.92 6.58
C ASN A 1050 -14.41 -17.03 5.34
N THR A 1051 -15.64 -16.55 5.18
CA THR A 1051 -15.89 -15.52 4.16
C THR A 1051 -15.07 -14.28 4.51
N THR A 1052 -14.76 -13.42 3.53
CA THR A 1052 -13.97 -12.21 3.80
C THR A 1052 -14.63 -11.31 4.84
N VAL A 1053 -15.97 -11.21 4.86
CA VAL A 1053 -16.70 -10.49 5.90
C VAL A 1053 -16.60 -11.18 7.26
N GLY A 1054 -16.78 -12.50 7.31
CA GLY A 1054 -16.64 -13.28 8.55
C GLY A 1054 -15.22 -13.19 9.12
N TRP A 1055 -14.20 -13.41 8.28
CA TRP A 1055 -12.79 -13.26 8.63
C TRP A 1055 -12.49 -11.87 9.18
N PHE A 1056 -12.88 -10.82 8.46
CA PHE A 1056 -12.63 -9.44 8.87
C PHE A 1056 -13.30 -9.10 10.21
N THR A 1057 -14.48 -9.65 10.47
CA THR A 1057 -15.25 -9.30 11.69
C THR A 1057 -14.94 -10.17 12.90
N GLN A 1058 -14.56 -11.43 12.69
CA GLN A 1058 -14.44 -12.43 13.76
C GLN A 1058 -13.04 -13.01 13.92
N ASP A 1059 -12.30 -13.21 12.82
CA ASP A 1059 -11.06 -13.99 12.85
C ASP A 1059 -9.83 -13.10 13.14
N ILE A 1060 -9.87 -11.83 12.73
CA ILE A 1060 -8.79 -10.87 12.97
C ILE A 1060 -9.13 -9.87 14.07
N ASP A 1061 -8.12 -9.46 14.82
CA ASP A 1061 -8.26 -8.45 15.85
C ASP A 1061 -8.58 -7.07 15.23
N GLU A 1062 -9.05 -6.16 16.08
CA GLU A 1062 -9.47 -4.83 15.65
C GLU A 1062 -8.31 -3.98 15.09
N MET A 1063 -7.05 -4.26 15.46
CA MET A 1063 -5.89 -3.54 14.90
C MET A 1063 -5.62 -3.94 13.46
N LEU A 1064 -5.60 -5.25 13.19
CA LEU A 1064 -5.42 -5.76 11.84
C LEU A 1064 -6.60 -5.35 10.95
N ARG A 1065 -7.83 -5.28 11.47
CA ARG A 1065 -8.99 -4.74 10.74
C ARG A 1065 -8.76 -3.32 10.26
N ALA A 1066 -8.31 -2.45 11.16
CA ALA A 1066 -8.11 -1.04 10.85
C ALA A 1066 -7.00 -0.87 9.79
N ALA A 1067 -5.90 -1.62 9.93
CA ALA A 1067 -4.80 -1.60 8.96
C ALA A 1067 -5.20 -2.17 7.58
N VAL A 1068 -5.96 -3.27 7.54
CA VAL A 1068 -6.47 -3.85 6.28
C VAL A 1068 -7.41 -2.86 5.59
N ALA A 1069 -8.30 -2.20 6.34
CA ALA A 1069 -9.20 -1.19 5.79
C ALA A 1069 -8.42 0.02 5.25
N GLU A 1070 -7.39 0.49 5.96
CA GLU A 1070 -6.51 1.57 5.51
C GLU A 1070 -5.75 1.19 4.22
N LEU A 1071 -5.18 -0.03 4.17
CA LEU A 1071 -4.46 -0.56 3.00
C LEU A 1071 -5.29 -0.54 1.72
N VAL A 1072 -6.60 -0.84 1.83
CA VAL A 1072 -7.51 -0.89 0.69
C VAL A 1072 -8.37 0.38 0.54
N HIS A 1073 -8.06 1.42 1.32
CA HIS A 1073 -8.78 2.71 1.36
C HIS A 1073 -10.29 2.58 1.58
N ALA A 1074 -10.68 1.74 2.54
CA ALA A 1074 -12.07 1.49 2.92
C ALA A 1074 -12.34 1.85 4.39
N ASP A 1075 -13.63 2.02 4.74
CA ASP A 1075 -14.06 2.27 6.11
C ASP A 1075 -14.11 0.96 6.91
N ALA A 1076 -13.28 0.86 7.96
CA ALA A 1076 -13.19 -0.32 8.82
C ALA A 1076 -14.52 -0.68 9.51
N THR A 1077 -15.44 0.28 9.66
CA THR A 1077 -16.78 0.04 10.25
C THR A 1077 -17.76 -0.61 9.27
N LYS A 1078 -17.37 -0.75 8.00
CA LYS A 1078 -18.20 -1.31 6.93
C LYS A 1078 -17.54 -2.55 6.30
N PRO A 1079 -17.62 -3.72 6.95
CA PRO A 1079 -16.97 -4.96 6.48
C PRO A 1079 -17.27 -5.36 5.04
N LYS A 1080 -18.47 -5.02 4.53
CA LYS A 1080 -18.85 -5.29 3.14
C LYS A 1080 -18.06 -4.45 2.15
N GLU A 1081 -17.84 -3.16 2.44
CA GLU A 1081 -17.02 -2.28 1.61
C GLU A 1081 -15.55 -2.76 1.60
N VAL A 1082 -15.04 -3.21 2.76
CA VAL A 1082 -13.70 -3.81 2.87
C VAL A 1082 -13.59 -5.09 2.03
N ALA A 1083 -14.59 -5.98 2.09
CA ALA A 1083 -14.61 -7.19 1.27
C ALA A 1083 -14.63 -6.88 -0.25
N GLU A 1084 -15.44 -5.91 -0.69
CA GLU A 1084 -15.44 -5.44 -2.08
C GLU A 1084 -14.07 -4.87 -2.49
N ALA A 1085 -13.44 -4.09 -1.61
CA ALA A 1085 -12.12 -3.51 -1.86
C ALA A 1085 -11.02 -4.59 -1.93
N LEU A 1086 -11.09 -5.64 -1.09
CA LEU A 1086 -10.18 -6.79 -1.14
C LEU A 1086 -10.33 -7.62 -2.41
N ILE A 1087 -11.53 -7.71 -2.99
CA ILE A 1087 -11.75 -8.33 -4.30
C ILE A 1087 -11.05 -7.52 -5.40
N ALA A 1088 -11.21 -6.19 -5.39
CA ALA A 1088 -10.50 -5.31 -6.32
C ALA A 1088 -8.97 -5.41 -6.15
N PHE A 1089 -8.50 -5.50 -4.90
CA PHE A 1089 -7.09 -5.71 -4.55
C PHE A 1089 -6.54 -7.04 -5.09
N ALA A 1090 -7.28 -8.15 -4.93
CA ALA A 1090 -6.93 -9.43 -5.54
C ALA A 1090 -6.90 -9.34 -7.08
N TYR A 1091 -7.87 -8.65 -7.68
CA TYR A 1091 -7.91 -8.45 -9.13
C TYR A 1091 -6.77 -7.58 -9.64
N ALA A 1092 -6.30 -6.61 -8.86
CA ALA A 1092 -5.17 -5.76 -9.21
C ALA A 1092 -3.82 -6.51 -9.18
N SER A 1093 -3.67 -7.52 -8.32
CA SER A 1093 -2.42 -8.28 -8.16
C SER A 1093 -1.82 -8.81 -9.46
N ASP A 1094 -0.50 -9.06 -9.52
CA ASP A 1094 0.16 -9.56 -10.73
C ASP A 1094 -0.08 -11.05 -11.03
N ALA A 1095 -0.76 -11.78 -10.13
CA ALA A 1095 -1.11 -13.19 -10.33
C ALA A 1095 -1.90 -13.42 -11.64
N ARG A 1096 -1.46 -14.43 -12.41
CA ARG A 1096 -2.11 -14.86 -13.67
C ARG A 1096 -3.56 -15.29 -13.47
N MET A 1097 -3.96 -15.70 -12.28
CA MET A 1097 -5.36 -16.02 -11.96
C MET A 1097 -5.76 -15.39 -10.62
N ALA A 1098 -6.97 -14.83 -10.56
CA ALA A 1098 -7.60 -14.38 -9.32
C ALA A 1098 -8.94 -15.11 -9.17
N ILE A 1099 -9.11 -15.88 -8.09
CA ILE A 1099 -10.31 -16.66 -7.84
C ILE A 1099 -11.01 -16.16 -6.57
N ILE A 1100 -12.29 -15.83 -6.69
CA ILE A 1100 -13.08 -15.27 -5.59
C ILE A 1100 -14.20 -16.24 -5.22
N PRO A 1101 -14.38 -16.63 -3.94
CA PRO A 1101 -15.56 -17.35 -3.49
C PRO A 1101 -16.85 -16.60 -3.82
N MET A 1102 -17.88 -17.30 -4.25
CA MET A 1102 -19.19 -16.69 -4.54
C MET A 1102 -19.77 -15.97 -3.31
N GLN A 1103 -19.48 -16.47 -2.11
CA GLN A 1103 -19.85 -15.85 -0.84
C GLN A 1103 -19.28 -14.44 -0.66
N ASP A 1104 -18.05 -14.22 -1.14
CA ASP A 1104 -17.38 -12.92 -1.03
C ASP A 1104 -17.96 -11.92 -2.03
N LEU A 1105 -18.28 -12.35 -3.25
CA LEU A 1105 -18.99 -11.50 -4.22
C LEU A 1105 -20.32 -10.99 -3.66
N LEU A 1106 -21.01 -11.82 -2.88
CA LEU A 1106 -22.27 -11.49 -2.20
C LEU A 1106 -22.08 -10.77 -0.84
N ALA A 1107 -20.83 -10.60 -0.39
CA ALA A 1107 -20.46 -10.05 0.91
C ALA A 1107 -21.23 -10.69 2.09
N LEU A 1108 -21.28 -12.03 2.12
CA LEU A 1108 -21.93 -12.82 3.17
C LEU A 1108 -21.03 -13.02 4.40
N ASP A 1109 -21.63 -13.14 5.58
CA ASP A 1109 -20.94 -13.41 6.86
C ASP A 1109 -20.57 -14.89 7.07
N GLU A 1110 -20.04 -15.27 8.24
CA GLU A 1110 -19.51 -16.61 8.48
C GLU A 1110 -20.53 -17.74 8.35
N ARG A 1111 -21.83 -17.45 8.38
CA ARG A 1111 -22.88 -18.46 8.17
C ARG A 1111 -22.84 -19.06 6.78
N ALA A 1112 -22.20 -18.38 5.82
CA ALA A 1112 -21.99 -18.85 4.47
C ALA A 1112 -20.67 -19.61 4.25
N ARG A 1113 -19.85 -19.79 5.30
CA ARG A 1113 -18.61 -20.55 5.25
C ARG A 1113 -18.88 -21.96 4.73
N MET A 1114 -18.04 -22.42 3.78
CA MET A 1114 -18.22 -23.73 3.16
C MET A 1114 -17.70 -24.85 4.05
N ASN A 1115 -16.52 -24.68 4.65
CA ASN A 1115 -15.93 -25.65 5.56
C ASN A 1115 -15.21 -24.96 6.72
N THR A 1116 -15.37 -25.50 7.92
CA THR A 1116 -14.51 -25.23 9.07
C THR A 1116 -13.62 -26.45 9.30
N PRO A 1117 -12.30 -26.37 9.03
CA PRO A 1117 -11.38 -27.48 9.23
C PRO A 1117 -11.49 -28.10 10.62
N SER A 1118 -11.22 -29.42 10.72
CA SER A 1118 -11.29 -30.19 11.97
C SER A 1118 -12.68 -30.26 12.63
N THR A 1119 -13.77 -29.98 11.91
CA THR A 1119 -15.16 -30.16 12.39
C THR A 1119 -15.95 -31.15 11.53
N VAL A 1120 -17.01 -31.73 12.09
CA VAL A 1120 -17.86 -32.73 11.40
C VAL A 1120 -19.34 -32.33 11.51
N GLY A 1121 -20.11 -32.53 10.44
CA GLY A 1121 -21.57 -32.44 10.44
C GLY A 1121 -22.18 -31.08 10.06
N ILE A 1122 -21.41 -29.99 10.14
CA ILE A 1122 -21.86 -28.63 9.77
C ILE A 1122 -21.40 -28.17 8.38
N ASN A 1123 -20.38 -28.83 7.81
CA ASN A 1123 -19.68 -28.40 6.61
C ASN A 1123 -20.41 -28.77 5.31
N TRP A 1124 -20.00 -28.15 4.20
CA TRP A 1124 -20.39 -28.45 2.81
C TRP A 1124 -21.86 -28.20 2.46
N LYS A 1125 -22.62 -27.64 3.40
CA LYS A 1125 -24.07 -27.47 3.28
C LYS A 1125 -24.47 -26.15 2.64
N TRP A 1126 -23.61 -25.14 2.58
CA TRP A 1126 -24.02 -23.82 2.09
C TRP A 1126 -24.51 -23.88 0.64
N CYS A 1127 -25.65 -23.23 0.37
CA CYS A 1127 -26.19 -23.07 -0.98
C CYS A 1127 -26.70 -21.64 -1.27
N LEU A 1128 -26.56 -21.29 -2.54
CA LEU A 1128 -26.95 -20.04 -3.13
C LEU A 1128 -28.47 -19.96 -3.30
N LYS A 1129 -29.04 -18.79 -3.02
CA LYS A 1129 -30.46 -18.54 -3.26
C LYS A 1129 -30.72 -18.20 -4.73
N PRO A 1130 -31.89 -18.54 -5.30
CA PRO A 1130 -32.21 -18.26 -6.71
C PRO A 1130 -32.16 -16.78 -7.11
N ASP A 1131 -32.27 -15.85 -6.16
CA ASP A 1131 -32.31 -14.40 -6.36
C ASP A 1131 -30.92 -13.74 -6.38
N TYR A 1132 -29.82 -14.51 -6.36
CA TYR A 1132 -28.45 -13.95 -6.36
C TYR A 1132 -28.17 -12.98 -7.52
N ARG A 1133 -28.82 -13.17 -8.68
CA ARG A 1133 -28.71 -12.28 -9.85
C ARG A 1133 -29.36 -10.91 -9.66
N VAL A 1134 -30.22 -10.77 -8.65
CA VAL A 1134 -30.79 -9.46 -8.25
C VAL A 1134 -29.81 -8.75 -7.31
N LEU A 1135 -29.02 -9.50 -6.55
CA LEU A 1135 -28.06 -8.99 -5.58
C LEU A 1135 -26.71 -8.62 -6.21
N LEU A 1136 -26.35 -9.26 -7.33
CA LEU A 1136 -25.08 -9.03 -8.03
C LEU A 1136 -25.28 -8.40 -9.40
N ASP A 1137 -24.60 -7.28 -9.64
CA ASP A 1137 -24.47 -6.69 -10.96
C ASP A 1137 -23.24 -7.27 -11.67
N ALA A 1138 -23.47 -8.15 -12.65
CA ALA A 1138 -22.43 -8.72 -13.48
C ALA A 1138 -21.59 -7.65 -14.20
N LYS A 1139 -22.16 -6.50 -14.55
CA LYS A 1139 -21.42 -5.41 -15.21
C LYS A 1139 -20.44 -4.72 -14.27
N LYS A 1140 -20.74 -4.64 -12.97
CA LYS A 1140 -19.81 -4.12 -11.95
C LYS A 1140 -18.57 -5.02 -11.87
N ILE A 1141 -18.76 -6.33 -11.85
CA ILE A 1141 -17.68 -7.33 -11.83
C ILE A 1141 -16.88 -7.27 -13.15
N GLN A 1142 -17.57 -7.23 -14.29
CA GLN A 1142 -16.92 -7.12 -15.60
C GLN A 1142 -16.07 -5.85 -15.72
N LYS A 1143 -16.52 -4.73 -15.13
CA LYS A 1143 -15.73 -3.49 -15.10
C LYS A 1143 -14.41 -3.68 -14.36
N LEU A 1144 -14.42 -4.38 -13.22
CA LEU A 1144 -13.18 -4.72 -12.49
C LEU A 1144 -12.25 -5.58 -13.35
N CYS A 1145 -12.78 -6.60 -14.04
CA CYS A 1145 -11.98 -7.42 -14.95
C CYS A 1145 -11.35 -6.58 -16.08
N LYS A 1146 -12.08 -5.61 -16.65
CA LYS A 1146 -11.55 -4.68 -17.67
C LYS A 1146 -10.46 -3.79 -17.09
N THR A 1147 -10.71 -3.18 -15.94
CA THR A 1147 -9.77 -2.27 -15.27
C THR A 1147 -8.43 -2.94 -14.99
N TYR A 1148 -8.43 -4.22 -14.62
CA TYR A 1148 -7.22 -4.97 -14.26
C TYR A 1148 -6.80 -6.01 -15.30
N GLU A 1149 -7.25 -5.85 -16.55
CA GLU A 1149 -6.84 -6.63 -17.74
C GLU A 1149 -7.02 -8.14 -17.58
N ARG A 1150 -8.17 -8.59 -17.06
CA ARG A 1150 -8.50 -10.02 -16.83
C ARG A 1150 -9.48 -10.63 -17.84
N ILE A 1151 -9.82 -9.90 -18.91
CA ILE A 1151 -10.69 -10.34 -20.02
C ILE A 1151 -10.16 -9.95 -21.39
#